data_AF-A0A4Y8M4B1-F1
#
_entry.id   AF-A0A4Y8M4B1-F1
#
_cell.length_a   1.000
_cell.length_b   1.000
_cell.length_c   1.000
_cell.angle_alpha   90.00
_cell.angle_beta   90.00
_cell.angle_gamma   90.00
#
_symmetry.space_group_name_H-M   'P 1'
#
loop_
_entity.id
_entity.type
_entity.pdbx_description
1 polymer ?
#
loop_
_entity_poly.entity_id
_entity_poly.type
_entity_poly.pdbx_seq_one_letter_code
_entity_poly.pdbx_strand_id
1 'polypeptide(L)'
;MRKLFSVGLATLVLFTTLFSGVAAAENAMDVEQQQSAPFSDVSKHWAKTDIDLWGNRGVVKGTSGQFQPEREITRGEWAALINRIFQYQSVKDISFSDVLSSDWFYKDIQVSVSAGYMKGNAEGNFNPKKPITRQEAAVTIAQLLSLQGSEGLSLKDSTDVATWAKSSVGALVKEGLMKGYVDGTFQPAKALTRAEAISILNRAFNLYGTWYGEQGTFGPEDGTEAVKGSVIIDKPGVSLQNLDIAGDLIIGKGVGDGDVYLKNVTVRGKTFVYGGGEHSIHLENVVMVTVIVNKLDGTVRLVAKGTSVIQEVTLQTGANVETEGNADINRVNLDSALPEKSRVILAGHFDTVNIEAKSLLVQIPQGSVDNLNLGSTATGTTIDTSKEASILNLILNAAASLIGKGTIQNATINSTGISMEQAPQKVVTGENVPKDVSVNIGGLDKPAGTITAPQAPSPSNGNNNSGENNDGNEENNGDLHQPYDGGTWYTFGLNDEVFSVSQTVYVTSPRNGTAYILRGSINDDVTLIEAAVQAGQAKKVEVQANVRTPMSLTGFDYYYYYRIVIIDANGKFSYGREITILDGESVALSQTSFVHYGTEKEYFEIEFNRDLKLVEGKDLKTSVTLSTYGSTGFSPMIDEDQLTIVRNKLVIKPANGYLGKSFQFKLLADNVETLDGEYQNMEFISQLKNSFVKVEMIDPVVTNNSLTVPAGTVLKFKVNMETTVYFVLENTWGGIDAYEDEVADGRGLKAIVPEANLNDIIEFNTANLVPGKYKIQAWNGHIVWVTLTAAP
;
A
#
# COMPACT_ATOMS: atom_id res chain seq x y z
N MET A 1 49.94 38.64 -29.65
CA MET A 1 50.17 40.11 -29.68
C MET A 1 48.87 40.78 -29.28
N ARG A 2 48.94 41.67 -28.27
CA ARG A 2 48.14 42.91 -28.09
C ARG A 2 46.65 42.84 -28.48
N LYS A 3 45.67 43.20 -27.64
CA LYS A 3 45.67 44.08 -26.47
C LYS A 3 44.17 44.37 -26.21
N LEU A 4 43.79 44.50 -24.93
CA LEU A 4 42.92 45.59 -24.42
C LEU A 4 41.42 45.57 -24.76
N PHE A 5 40.51 46.23 -24.05
CA PHE A 5 40.38 47.04 -22.81
C PHE A 5 38.85 46.82 -22.55
N SER A 6 38.35 46.20 -21.48
CA SER A 6 38.12 46.73 -20.12
C SER A 6 37.21 47.95 -20.00
N VAL A 7 36.74 48.14 -18.77
CA VAL A 7 36.06 49.30 -18.17
C VAL A 7 34.54 49.22 -18.32
N GLY A 8 33.73 49.30 -17.27
CA GLY A 8 33.94 49.69 -15.87
C GLY A 8 32.54 49.93 -15.29
N LEU A 9 32.30 49.60 -14.02
CA LEU A 9 32.36 50.54 -12.90
C LEU A 9 31.31 51.68 -13.06
N ALA A 10 30.48 52.05 -12.09
CA ALA A 10 30.57 51.87 -10.66
C ALA A 10 29.30 52.47 -10.01
N THR A 11 28.87 51.87 -8.89
CA THR A 11 28.55 52.51 -7.59
C THR A 11 27.55 53.68 -7.52
N LEU A 12 26.59 53.61 -6.59
CA LEU A 12 26.63 54.28 -5.25
C LEU A 12 25.29 54.01 -4.51
N VAL A 13 25.20 53.11 -3.52
CA VAL A 13 25.41 53.25 -2.05
C VAL A 13 24.59 54.37 -1.35
N LEU A 14 23.97 53.96 -0.24
CA LEU A 14 23.51 54.67 0.98
C LEU A 14 22.02 55.05 1.08
N PHE A 15 21.30 54.39 2.01
CA PHE A 15 21.14 54.97 3.35
C PHE A 15 20.74 53.92 4.40
N THR A 16 21.18 54.17 5.63
CA THR A 16 21.24 53.29 6.80
C THR A 16 20.10 53.51 7.80
N THR A 17 19.81 52.47 8.60
CA THR A 17 19.33 52.48 10.02
C THR A 17 17.93 53.05 10.33
N LEU A 18 17.07 52.55 11.23
CA LEU A 18 17.11 51.68 12.43
C LEU A 18 15.65 51.33 12.84
N PHE A 19 15.46 50.40 13.79
CA PHE A 19 14.23 49.90 14.47
C PHE A 19 13.55 48.68 13.81
N SER A 20 13.67 47.45 14.33
CA SER A 20 13.11 46.86 15.57
C SER A 20 11.68 46.33 15.39
N GLY A 21 11.53 45.00 15.49
CA GLY A 21 10.26 44.30 15.70
C GLY A 21 9.55 43.89 14.40
N VAL A 22 8.82 42.77 14.30
CA VAL A 22 8.43 41.71 15.24
C VAL A 22 8.19 40.48 14.36
N ALA A 23 8.62 39.32 14.85
CA ALA A 23 8.27 38.03 14.28
C ALA A 23 6.75 37.80 14.32
N ALA A 24 6.18 37.31 13.23
CA ALA A 24 4.98 36.48 13.26
C ALA A 24 5.06 35.51 12.08
N ALA A 25 5.86 34.46 12.28
CA ALA A 25 5.83 33.27 11.42
C ALA A 25 4.92 32.25 12.11
N GLU A 26 3.90 31.78 11.39
CA GLU A 26 3.21 30.52 11.67
C GLU A 26 3.42 29.60 10.48
N ASN A 27 3.94 28.42 10.79
CA ASN A 27 4.50 27.40 9.92
C ASN A 27 3.44 26.41 9.41
N ALA A 28 3.62 25.90 8.19
CA ALA A 28 3.24 24.55 7.80
C ALA A 28 4.54 23.76 7.58
N MET A 29 4.70 22.65 8.30
CA MET A 29 5.94 21.90 8.44
C MET A 29 6.20 20.96 7.25
N ASP A 30 7.28 21.23 6.51
CA ASP A 30 8.05 20.24 5.77
C ASP A 30 8.81 19.34 6.76
N VAL A 31 8.79 18.03 6.55
CA VAL A 31 9.66 17.08 7.27
C VAL A 31 10.95 16.91 6.48
N GLU A 32 11.80 17.94 6.55
CA GLU A 32 13.23 17.79 6.31
C GLU A 32 13.80 16.90 7.43
N GLN A 33 14.64 15.90 7.11
CA GLN A 33 15.40 15.17 8.13
C GLN A 33 16.42 16.10 8.78
N GLN A 34 15.95 16.91 9.73
CA GLN A 34 16.77 17.80 10.51
C GLN A 34 17.53 16.97 11.55
N GLN A 35 18.83 16.77 11.31
CA GLN A 35 19.75 16.36 12.35
C GLN A 35 19.63 17.39 13.48
N SER A 36 19.05 16.98 14.62
CA SER A 36 18.80 17.85 15.78
C SER A 36 20.09 18.58 16.16
N ALA A 37 20.13 19.90 16.04
CA ALA A 37 21.23 20.69 16.59
C ALA A 37 21.35 20.40 18.10
N PRO A 38 22.56 20.17 18.64
CA PRO A 38 22.74 19.84 20.05
C PRO A 38 22.18 20.94 20.96
N PHE A 39 21.52 20.57 22.06
CA PHE A 39 20.90 21.55 22.97
C PHE A 39 21.95 22.49 23.57
N SER A 40 21.72 23.80 23.50
CA SER A 40 22.75 24.80 23.85
C SER A 40 23.11 24.78 25.34
N ASP A 41 22.16 24.42 26.20
CA ASP A 41 22.26 24.44 27.66
C ASP A 41 22.83 23.15 28.28
N VAL A 42 23.19 22.14 27.46
CA VAL A 42 23.74 20.87 27.96
C VAL A 42 25.20 20.64 27.58
N SER A 43 25.83 21.57 26.87
CA SER A 43 27.20 21.42 26.33
C SER A 43 28.28 21.03 27.35
N LYS A 44 28.11 21.42 28.63
CA LYS A 44 28.99 21.05 29.76
C LYS A 44 28.27 20.29 30.87
N HIS A 45 27.04 19.84 30.62
CA HIS A 45 26.20 19.20 31.62
C HIS A 45 26.57 17.71 31.78
N TRP A 46 26.51 17.17 33.00
CA TRP A 46 26.92 15.78 33.27
C TRP A 46 26.07 14.75 32.52
N ALA A 47 24.81 15.07 32.25
CA ALA A 47 23.87 14.24 31.50
C ALA A 47 23.95 14.43 29.97
N LYS A 48 24.91 15.21 29.46
CA LYS A 48 24.99 15.55 28.02
C LYS A 48 24.95 14.32 27.13
N THR A 49 25.73 13.29 27.44
CA THR A 49 25.81 12.08 26.62
C THR A 49 24.45 11.40 26.49
N ASP A 50 23.73 11.25 27.60
CA ASP A 50 22.41 10.62 27.61
C ASP A 50 21.38 11.49 26.88
N ILE A 51 21.44 12.81 27.09
CA ILE A 51 20.54 13.77 26.44
C ILE A 51 20.77 13.79 24.91
N ASP A 52 22.02 13.84 24.46
CA ASP A 52 22.35 13.83 23.04
C ASP A 52 21.96 12.52 22.37
N LEU A 53 22.19 11.38 23.04
CA LEU A 53 21.79 10.07 22.53
C LEU A 53 20.28 10.03 22.23
N TRP A 54 19.46 10.39 23.21
CA TRP A 54 18.01 10.37 23.05
C TRP A 54 17.48 11.54 22.21
N GLY A 55 18.24 12.64 22.10
CA GLY A 55 17.93 13.76 21.23
C GLY A 55 18.16 13.40 19.76
N ASN A 56 19.27 12.75 19.45
CA ASN A 56 19.60 12.24 18.12
C ASN A 56 18.62 11.17 17.64
N ARG A 57 18.06 10.38 18.57
CA ARG A 57 16.97 9.44 18.30
C ARG A 57 15.60 10.11 18.18
N GLY A 58 15.50 11.44 18.31
CA GLY A 58 14.24 12.18 18.22
C GLY A 58 13.26 11.95 19.38
N VAL A 59 13.69 11.25 20.43
CA VAL A 59 12.86 10.86 21.58
C VAL A 59 12.65 12.04 22.54
N VAL A 60 13.73 12.77 22.84
CA VAL A 60 13.65 13.99 23.63
C VAL A 60 13.67 15.21 22.74
N LYS A 61 12.76 16.14 23.03
CA LYS A 61 12.70 17.45 22.38
C LYS A 61 12.95 18.54 23.42
N GLY A 62 13.57 19.62 22.97
CA GLY A 62 13.80 20.84 23.75
C GLY A 62 12.83 21.95 23.35
N THR A 63 12.87 23.05 24.10
CA THR A 63 12.10 24.26 23.81
C THR A 63 13.06 25.33 23.32
N SER A 64 12.88 25.83 22.10
CA SER A 64 13.73 26.88 21.50
C SER A 64 15.23 26.56 21.57
N GLY A 65 15.60 25.31 21.25
CA GLY A 65 17.01 24.85 21.26
C GLY A 65 17.59 24.51 22.64
N GLN A 66 16.79 24.58 23.72
CA GLN A 66 17.23 24.23 25.09
C GLN A 66 16.54 22.97 25.62
N PHE A 67 17.27 22.11 26.31
CA PHE A 67 16.74 20.89 26.94
C PHE A 67 16.09 21.14 28.31
N GLN A 68 16.56 22.16 29.04
CA GLN A 68 16.22 22.50 30.42
C GLN A 68 16.56 21.38 31.42
N PRO A 69 17.84 20.99 31.56
CA PRO A 69 18.23 19.79 32.32
C PRO A 69 17.81 19.82 33.79
N GLU A 70 17.80 21.00 34.42
CA GLU A 70 17.48 21.19 35.86
C GLU A 70 15.98 21.41 36.13
N ARG A 71 15.15 21.49 35.09
CA ARG A 71 13.69 21.63 35.30
C ARG A 71 13.13 20.32 35.84
N GLU A 72 12.26 20.41 36.83
CA GLU A 72 11.50 19.27 37.33
C GLU A 72 10.58 18.68 36.25
N ILE A 73 10.53 17.36 36.16
CA ILE A 73 9.66 16.65 35.22
C ILE A 73 8.34 16.26 35.89
N THR A 74 7.24 16.50 35.17
CA THR A 74 5.90 16.13 35.65
C THR A 74 5.60 14.64 35.43
N ARG A 75 4.62 14.09 36.15
CA ARG A 75 4.17 12.70 35.99
C ARG A 75 3.69 12.39 34.56
N GLY A 76 3.02 13.33 33.89
CA GLY A 76 2.59 13.18 32.50
C GLY A 76 3.77 13.15 31.53
N GLU A 77 4.77 14.02 31.72
CA GLU A 77 6.00 14.02 30.92
C GLU A 77 6.84 12.77 31.15
N TRP A 78 6.88 12.25 32.38
CA TRP A 78 7.55 11.00 32.73
C TRP A 78 6.91 9.81 32.00
N ALA A 79 5.58 9.72 31.99
CA ALA A 79 4.86 8.71 31.21
C ALA A 79 5.20 8.80 29.72
N ALA A 80 5.18 10.02 29.16
CA ALA A 80 5.49 10.25 27.75
C ALA A 80 6.94 9.86 27.38
N LEU A 81 7.92 10.14 28.23
CA LEU A 81 9.31 9.73 27.99
C LEU A 81 9.48 8.22 28.03
N ILE A 82 8.87 7.53 29.01
CA ILE A 82 8.91 6.06 29.06
C ILE A 82 8.30 5.47 27.79
N ASN A 83 7.12 5.91 27.39
CA ASN A 83 6.46 5.38 26.19
C ASN A 83 7.32 5.54 24.93
N ARG A 84 7.99 6.69 24.77
CA ARG A 84 8.85 6.93 23.60
C ARG A 84 10.16 6.12 23.65
N ILE A 85 10.74 5.92 24.82
CA ILE A 85 11.99 5.15 24.96
C ILE A 85 11.75 3.65 24.81
N PHE A 86 10.68 3.14 25.42
CA PHE A 86 10.35 1.71 25.43
C PHE A 86 9.36 1.32 24.33
N GLN A 87 8.93 2.28 23.51
CA GLN A 87 8.02 2.12 22.37
C GLN A 87 6.66 1.49 22.72
N TYR A 88 6.15 1.73 23.94
CA TYR A 88 4.80 1.30 24.31
C TYR A 88 3.72 2.14 23.64
N GLN A 89 2.68 1.46 23.15
CA GLN A 89 1.58 2.10 22.43
C GLN A 89 0.21 1.57 22.78
N SER A 90 0.11 0.37 23.37
CA SER A 90 -1.16 -0.24 23.74
C SER A 90 -1.90 0.65 24.73
N VAL A 91 -3.07 1.13 24.36
CA VAL A 91 -3.93 1.96 25.21
C VAL A 91 -4.95 1.10 25.95
N LYS A 92 -5.48 1.62 27.06
CA LYS A 92 -6.72 1.15 27.66
C LYS A 92 -7.55 2.34 28.13
N ASP A 93 -8.85 2.12 28.30
CA ASP A 93 -9.74 3.15 28.83
C ASP A 93 -9.32 3.53 30.26
N ILE A 94 -9.33 4.84 30.51
CA ILE A 94 -9.01 5.43 31.81
C ILE A 94 -10.12 6.36 32.24
N SER A 95 -10.30 6.50 33.55
CA SER A 95 -11.28 7.42 34.14
C SER A 95 -10.62 8.10 35.33
N PHE A 96 -9.86 9.16 35.06
CA PHE A 96 -9.28 10.03 36.08
C PHE A 96 -9.95 11.40 36.02
N SER A 97 -10.32 11.97 37.17
CA SER A 97 -11.03 13.25 37.23
C SER A 97 -10.19 14.44 36.76
N ASP A 98 -8.86 14.31 36.75
CA ASP A 98 -7.90 15.37 36.42
C ASP A 98 -7.16 15.13 35.09
N VAL A 99 -7.67 14.22 34.24
CA VAL A 99 -7.13 13.95 32.90
C VAL A 99 -8.26 14.04 31.88
N LEU A 100 -8.22 15.07 31.04
CA LEU A 100 -9.19 15.30 29.96
C LEU A 100 -8.71 14.64 28.66
N SER A 101 -9.63 14.18 27.81
CA SER A 101 -9.27 13.58 26.50
C SER A 101 -8.55 14.55 25.56
N SER A 102 -8.69 15.86 25.78
CA SER A 102 -7.98 16.92 25.06
C SER A 102 -6.59 17.24 25.62
N ASP A 103 -6.20 16.68 26.77
CA ASP A 103 -4.86 16.89 27.32
C ASP A 103 -3.81 16.18 26.46
N TRP A 104 -2.69 16.85 26.18
CA TRP A 104 -1.62 16.30 25.34
C TRP A 104 -1.02 14.99 25.88
N PHE A 105 -1.06 14.77 27.20
CA PHE A 105 -0.57 13.58 27.88
C PHE A 105 -1.64 12.49 28.05
N TYR A 106 -2.88 12.71 27.60
CA TYR A 106 -4.00 11.77 27.81
C TYR A 106 -3.65 10.37 27.31
N LYS A 107 -3.17 10.28 26.07
CA LYS A 107 -2.77 9.01 25.44
C LYS A 107 -1.60 8.37 26.19
N ASP A 108 -0.60 9.14 26.57
CA ASP A 108 0.57 8.62 27.29
C ASP A 108 0.18 8.02 28.65
N ILE A 109 -0.81 8.60 29.31
CA ILE A 109 -1.35 8.05 30.55
C ILE A 109 -2.11 6.75 30.28
N GLN A 110 -2.95 6.69 29.24
CA GLN A 110 -3.62 5.44 28.84
C GLN A 110 -2.62 4.31 28.65
N VAL A 111 -1.53 4.57 27.92
CA VAL A 111 -0.46 3.60 27.69
C VAL A 111 0.22 3.21 29.00
N SER A 112 0.55 4.17 29.86
CA SER A 112 1.24 3.90 31.13
C SER A 112 0.46 2.99 32.08
N VAL A 113 -0.87 3.18 32.12
CA VAL A 113 -1.75 2.35 32.93
C VAL A 113 -1.96 1.01 32.25
N SER A 114 -2.06 0.97 30.92
CA SER A 114 -2.17 -0.28 30.13
C SER A 114 -0.98 -1.20 30.35
N ALA A 115 0.24 -0.66 30.23
CA ALA A 115 1.50 -1.36 30.49
C ALA A 115 1.74 -1.64 31.99
N GLY A 116 0.94 -1.04 32.89
CA GLY A 116 0.95 -1.35 34.32
C GLY A 116 2.07 -0.73 35.14
N TYR A 117 2.90 0.13 34.55
CA TYR A 117 4.03 0.78 35.24
C TYR A 117 3.66 2.10 35.94
N MET A 118 2.44 2.61 35.71
CA MET A 118 1.85 3.72 36.48
C MET A 118 0.37 3.47 36.79
N LYS A 119 -0.10 4.11 37.86
CA LYS A 119 -1.51 4.12 38.28
C LYS A 119 -1.88 5.45 38.93
N GLY A 120 -3.19 5.73 38.97
CA GLY A 120 -3.74 6.84 39.74
C GLY A 120 -3.73 6.59 41.25
N ASN A 121 -4.12 7.60 42.01
CA ASN A 121 -4.28 7.53 43.45
C ASN A 121 -5.69 7.00 43.85
N ALA A 122 -5.90 6.82 45.16
CA ALA A 122 -7.17 6.31 45.70
C ALA A 122 -8.33 7.29 45.49
N GLU A 123 -8.04 8.57 45.30
CA GLU A 123 -9.01 9.63 45.06
C GLU A 123 -9.47 9.74 43.59
N GLY A 124 -9.02 8.84 42.71
CA GLY A 124 -9.42 8.84 41.29
C GLY A 124 -8.67 9.86 40.41
N ASN A 125 -7.52 10.37 40.88
CA ASN A 125 -6.68 11.32 40.14
C ASN A 125 -5.36 10.68 39.69
N PHE A 126 -4.83 11.10 38.55
CA PHE A 126 -3.49 10.72 38.08
C PHE A 126 -2.40 11.72 38.53
N ASN A 127 -2.79 12.97 38.77
CA ASN A 127 -1.94 14.12 39.05
C ASN A 127 -0.87 14.39 37.96
N PRO A 128 -1.24 14.50 36.67
CA PRO A 128 -0.28 14.52 35.57
C PRO A 128 0.66 15.72 35.56
N LYS A 129 0.21 16.86 36.11
CA LYS A 129 0.96 18.13 36.16
C LYS A 129 1.88 18.24 37.39
N LYS A 130 1.78 17.30 38.34
CA LYS A 130 2.62 17.29 39.53
C LYS A 130 4.02 16.78 39.18
N PRO A 131 5.11 17.39 39.70
CA PRO A 131 6.45 16.81 39.60
C PRO A 131 6.49 15.38 40.16
N ILE A 132 7.16 14.47 39.46
CA ILE A 132 7.34 13.10 39.94
C ILE A 132 8.48 13.05 40.96
N THR A 133 8.21 12.43 42.12
CA THR A 133 9.25 12.25 43.14
C THR A 133 10.18 11.09 42.82
N ARG A 134 11.38 11.11 43.38
CA ARG A 134 12.39 10.04 43.21
C ARG A 134 11.86 8.66 43.62
N GLN A 135 11.09 8.57 44.71
CA GLN A 135 10.51 7.29 45.13
C GLN A 135 9.36 6.81 44.22
N GLU A 136 8.56 7.72 43.65
CA GLU A 136 7.54 7.36 42.66
C GLU A 136 8.19 6.85 41.37
N ALA A 137 9.22 7.55 40.88
CA ALA A 137 9.98 7.12 39.72
C ALA A 137 10.63 5.75 39.93
N ALA A 138 11.15 5.48 41.13
CA ALA A 138 11.73 4.18 41.47
C ALA A 138 10.70 3.05 41.38
N VAL A 139 9.50 3.27 41.90
CA VAL A 139 8.40 2.29 41.79
C VAL A 139 8.01 2.06 40.34
N THR A 140 7.90 3.13 39.55
CA THR A 140 7.58 3.02 38.13
C THR A 140 8.62 2.21 37.36
N ILE A 141 9.93 2.46 37.54
CA ILE A 141 10.97 1.70 36.84
C ILE A 141 11.07 0.26 37.33
N ALA A 142 10.87 0.01 38.63
CA ALA A 142 10.85 -1.36 39.16
C ALA A 142 9.70 -2.18 38.54
N GLN A 143 8.52 -1.56 38.36
CA GLN A 143 7.38 -2.19 37.68
C GLN A 143 7.66 -2.38 36.19
N LEU A 144 8.17 -1.35 35.52
CA LEU A 144 8.54 -1.37 34.10
C LEU A 144 9.48 -2.54 33.77
N LEU A 145 10.51 -2.75 34.60
CA LEU A 145 11.53 -3.78 34.39
C LEU A 145 11.24 -5.09 35.13
N SER A 146 10.08 -5.21 35.79
CA SER A 146 9.70 -6.36 36.62
C SER A 146 10.79 -6.78 37.62
N LEU A 147 11.45 -5.79 38.24
CA LEU A 147 12.55 -6.05 39.17
C LEU A 147 12.05 -6.71 40.45
N GLN A 148 12.80 -7.71 40.91
CA GLN A 148 12.56 -8.29 42.23
C GLN A 148 12.90 -7.27 43.30
N GLY A 149 11.95 -7.02 44.20
CA GLY A 149 12.15 -6.10 45.32
C GLY A 149 13.36 -6.49 46.17
N SER A 150 14.11 -5.50 46.64
CA SER A 150 15.23 -5.73 47.55
C SER A 150 15.00 -4.98 48.84
N GLU A 151 15.05 -5.71 49.96
CA GLU A 151 15.03 -5.13 51.29
C GLU A 151 16.45 -4.74 51.74
N GLY A 152 16.58 -3.78 52.66
CA GLY A 152 17.86 -3.39 53.25
C GLY A 152 18.60 -2.25 52.53
N LEU A 153 17.99 -1.06 52.52
CA LEU A 153 18.63 0.15 52.01
C LEU A 153 19.73 0.66 52.96
N SER A 154 20.99 0.61 52.52
CA SER A 154 22.11 1.24 53.22
C SER A 154 22.19 2.75 52.92
N LEU A 155 21.07 3.46 53.10
CA LEU A 155 20.93 4.90 52.88
C LEU A 155 20.53 5.60 54.17
N LYS A 156 21.08 6.79 54.41
CA LYS A 156 20.91 7.53 55.69
C LYS A 156 19.47 7.92 55.99
N ASP A 157 18.69 8.18 54.95
CA ASP A 157 17.28 8.59 54.97
C ASP A 157 16.34 7.45 54.52
N SER A 158 16.76 6.19 54.65
CA SER A 158 15.95 5.02 54.31
C SER A 158 14.62 4.93 55.09
N THR A 159 14.53 5.58 56.25
CA THR A 159 13.29 5.72 57.04
C THR A 159 12.28 6.67 56.41
N ASP A 160 12.74 7.63 55.61
CA ASP A 160 11.91 8.64 54.96
C ASP A 160 11.29 8.12 53.64
N VAL A 161 11.78 6.98 53.15
CA VAL A 161 11.20 6.28 52.01
C VAL A 161 9.86 5.68 52.42
N ALA A 162 8.79 6.02 51.70
CA ALA A 162 7.47 5.50 52.00
C ALA A 162 7.46 3.96 51.91
N THR A 163 6.70 3.31 52.80
CA THR A 163 6.67 1.84 52.90
C THR A 163 6.38 1.15 51.56
N TRP A 164 5.50 1.73 50.74
CA TRP A 164 5.15 1.21 49.42
C TRP A 164 6.27 1.33 48.37
N ALA A 165 7.29 2.16 48.61
CA ALA A 165 8.40 2.39 47.70
C ALA A 165 9.70 1.68 48.12
N LYS A 166 9.83 1.24 49.38
CA LYS A 166 11.09 0.74 49.95
C LYS A 166 11.73 -0.37 49.12
N SER A 167 10.95 -1.39 48.76
CA SER A 167 11.44 -2.54 48.01
C SER A 167 11.90 -2.16 46.59
N SER A 168 11.18 -1.25 45.93
CA SER A 168 11.53 -0.74 44.60
C SER A 168 12.77 0.15 44.63
N VAL A 169 12.88 1.03 45.62
CA VAL A 169 14.08 1.85 45.82
C VAL A 169 15.29 0.96 46.09
N GLY A 170 15.14 -0.08 46.92
CA GLY A 170 16.18 -1.09 47.16
C GLY A 170 16.63 -1.79 45.87
N ALA A 171 15.69 -2.25 45.05
CA ALA A 171 15.98 -2.90 43.78
C ALA A 171 16.76 -1.97 42.84
N LEU A 172 16.30 -0.74 42.63
CA LEU A 172 16.97 0.19 41.72
C LEU A 172 18.37 0.60 42.18
N VAL A 173 18.57 0.74 43.50
CA VAL A 173 19.89 1.05 44.06
C VAL A 173 20.85 -0.13 43.86
N LYS A 174 20.37 -1.35 44.09
CA LYS A 174 21.13 -2.58 43.86
C LYS A 174 21.53 -2.76 42.40
N GLU A 175 20.61 -2.52 41.47
CA GLU A 175 20.85 -2.58 40.02
C GLU A 175 21.61 -1.35 39.48
N GLY A 176 21.91 -0.36 40.32
CA GLY A 176 22.62 0.85 39.92
C GLY A 176 21.84 1.79 39.00
N LEU A 177 20.51 1.61 38.90
CA LEU A 177 19.57 2.42 38.10
C LEU A 177 19.21 3.75 38.77
N MET A 178 19.32 3.83 40.09
CA MET A 178 19.30 5.09 40.84
C MET A 178 20.38 5.04 41.92
N LYS A 179 21.05 6.17 42.14
CA LYS A 179 22.09 6.30 43.18
C LYS A 179 21.64 7.29 44.23
N GLY A 180 22.09 7.08 45.46
CA GLY A 180 22.06 8.12 46.50
C GLY A 180 22.98 9.28 46.15
N TYR A 181 22.79 10.41 46.83
CA TYR A 181 23.64 11.57 46.74
C TYR A 181 24.96 11.35 47.50
N VAL A 182 25.92 12.24 47.25
CA VAL A 182 27.26 12.18 47.87
C VAL A 182 27.19 12.22 49.40
N ASP A 183 26.15 12.83 49.96
CA ASP A 183 25.91 12.89 51.41
C ASP A 183 25.39 11.56 52.01
N GLY A 184 25.10 10.55 51.18
CA GLY A 184 24.59 9.25 51.58
C GLY A 184 23.06 9.17 51.69
N THR A 185 22.32 10.19 51.21
CA THR A 185 20.86 10.23 51.19
C THR A 185 20.26 9.83 49.84
N PHE A 186 19.01 9.37 49.81
CA PHE A 186 18.24 9.11 48.59
C PHE A 186 17.37 10.29 48.16
N GLN A 187 16.88 11.06 49.14
CA GLN A 187 15.92 12.16 49.03
C GLN A 187 14.60 11.71 48.38
N PRO A 188 13.84 10.78 49.00
CA PRO A 188 12.70 10.11 48.37
C PRO A 188 11.60 11.06 47.87
N ALA A 189 11.33 12.15 48.60
CA ALA A 189 10.30 13.13 48.26
C ALA A 189 10.77 14.21 47.28
N LYS A 190 12.07 14.28 46.94
CA LYS A 190 12.59 15.26 45.99
C LYS A 190 12.08 14.96 44.58
N ALA A 191 11.68 16.00 43.85
CA ALA A 191 11.27 15.89 42.46
C ALA A 191 12.47 15.54 41.56
N LEU A 192 12.23 14.74 40.52
CA LEU A 192 13.24 14.47 39.50
C LEU A 192 13.40 15.67 38.56
N THR A 193 14.66 16.01 38.27
CA THR A 193 15.00 16.87 37.14
C THR A 193 14.90 16.11 35.82
N ARG A 194 14.77 16.82 34.70
CA ARG A 194 14.78 16.21 33.35
C ARG A 194 16.08 15.46 33.05
N ALA A 195 17.22 15.98 33.51
CA ALA A 195 18.51 15.31 33.36
C ALA A 195 18.59 13.99 34.16
N GLU A 196 18.10 13.98 35.41
CA GLU A 196 18.01 12.73 36.16
C GLU A 196 17.06 11.74 35.51
N ALA A 197 15.90 12.22 35.05
CA ALA A 197 14.90 11.39 34.39
C ALA A 197 15.48 10.66 33.17
N ILE A 198 16.12 11.38 32.24
CA ILE A 198 16.68 10.76 31.04
C ILE A 198 17.84 9.81 31.37
N SER A 199 18.65 10.13 32.39
CA SER A 199 19.78 9.27 32.79
C SER A 199 19.33 8.00 33.51
N ILE A 200 18.21 8.04 34.24
CA ILE A 200 17.57 6.85 34.81
C ILE A 200 17.00 6.00 33.69
N LEU A 201 16.26 6.61 32.75
CA LEU A 201 15.66 5.89 31.63
C LEU A 201 16.70 5.28 30.69
N ASN A 202 17.84 5.96 30.46
CA ASN A 202 18.94 5.41 29.67
C ASN A 202 19.50 4.12 30.30
N ARG A 203 19.79 4.15 31.60
CA ARG A 203 20.27 2.95 32.33
C ARG A 203 19.21 1.85 32.38
N ALA A 204 17.95 2.22 32.60
CA ALA A 204 16.84 1.27 32.57
C ALA A 204 16.71 0.61 31.19
N PHE A 205 16.83 1.39 30.12
CA PHE A 205 16.78 0.88 28.75
C PHE A 205 17.95 -0.06 28.45
N ASN A 206 19.18 0.28 28.86
CA ASN A 206 20.35 -0.59 28.66
C ASN A 206 20.24 -1.93 29.41
N LEU A 207 19.46 -1.99 30.49
CA LEU A 207 19.12 -3.25 31.15
C LEU A 207 17.98 -4.00 30.43
N TYR A 208 17.05 -3.24 29.85
CA TYR A 208 15.88 -3.76 29.15
C TYR A 208 16.20 -4.34 27.77
N GLY A 209 17.05 -3.69 26.98
CA GLY A 209 17.19 -4.03 25.57
C GLY A 209 18.27 -3.27 24.78
N THR A 210 18.28 -3.57 23.47
CA THR A 210 19.21 -3.01 22.47
C THR A 210 18.44 -2.19 21.44
N TRP A 211 19.01 -1.08 20.98
CA TRP A 211 18.39 -0.18 20.01
C TRP A 211 19.25 -0.07 18.74
N TYR A 212 18.74 -0.55 17.62
CA TYR A 212 19.31 -0.41 16.29
C TYR A 212 18.65 0.78 15.58
N GLY A 213 19.30 1.95 15.71
CA GLY A 213 18.79 3.24 15.25
C GLY A 213 19.55 3.82 14.05
N GLU A 214 20.35 3.00 13.38
CA GLU A 214 21.13 3.35 12.19
C GLU A 214 21.03 2.20 11.19
N GLN A 215 21.02 2.53 9.90
CA GLN A 215 21.00 1.54 8.82
C GLN A 215 22.25 0.64 8.90
N GLY A 216 22.08 -0.66 8.70
CA GLY A 216 23.19 -1.61 8.72
C GLY A 216 22.76 -3.02 9.08
N THR A 217 23.74 -3.93 9.07
CA THR A 217 23.57 -5.33 9.47
C THR A 217 24.12 -5.55 10.87
N PHE A 218 23.33 -6.18 11.74
CA PHE A 218 23.66 -6.42 13.14
C PHE A 218 23.53 -7.90 13.50
N GLY A 219 24.45 -8.36 14.35
CA GLY A 219 24.64 -9.76 14.69
C GLY A 219 25.79 -10.41 13.90
N PRO A 220 26.27 -11.59 14.33
CA PRO A 220 27.48 -12.18 13.78
C PRO A 220 27.26 -12.70 12.36
N GLU A 221 28.31 -12.76 11.53
CA GLU A 221 28.25 -13.39 10.20
C GLU A 221 27.96 -14.89 10.30
N ASP A 222 28.55 -15.55 11.30
CA ASP A 222 28.40 -16.98 11.57
C ASP A 222 28.06 -17.24 13.05
N GLY A 223 27.40 -18.37 13.33
CA GLY A 223 27.00 -18.76 14.68
C GLY A 223 25.70 -18.11 15.13
N THR A 224 25.46 -18.01 16.44
CA THR A 224 24.27 -17.33 17.00
C THR A 224 24.65 -16.56 18.25
N GLU A 225 24.28 -15.29 18.31
CA GLU A 225 24.49 -14.42 19.47
C GLU A 225 23.21 -14.29 20.30
N ALA A 226 23.31 -14.51 21.61
CA ALA A 226 22.19 -14.35 22.52
C ALA A 226 22.03 -12.89 22.98
N VAL A 227 20.87 -12.30 22.72
CA VAL A 227 20.49 -10.98 23.22
C VAL A 227 19.58 -11.15 24.43
N LYS A 228 20.06 -10.77 25.62
CA LYS A 228 19.35 -11.01 26.90
C LYS A 228 18.04 -10.21 27.05
N GLY A 229 17.93 -9.08 26.36
CA GLY A 229 16.81 -8.15 26.48
C GLY A 229 15.98 -8.04 25.20
N SER A 230 15.09 -7.06 25.17
CA SER A 230 14.30 -6.72 23.98
C SER A 230 15.17 -6.00 22.94
N VAL A 231 14.72 -5.97 21.69
CA VAL A 231 15.39 -5.27 20.58
C VAL A 231 14.44 -4.26 19.98
N ILE A 232 14.93 -3.07 19.66
CA ILE A 232 14.19 -2.02 18.94
C ILE A 232 14.91 -1.71 17.63
N ILE A 233 14.17 -1.72 16.52
CA ILE A 233 14.58 -1.24 15.20
C ILE A 233 13.80 0.04 14.93
N ASP A 234 14.47 1.17 14.71
CA ASP A 234 13.78 2.47 14.52
C ASP A 234 14.26 3.24 13.29
N LYS A 235 14.93 2.55 12.35
CA LYS A 235 15.33 3.11 11.05
C LYS A 235 15.13 2.10 9.93
N PRO A 236 14.82 2.58 8.71
CA PRO A 236 14.75 1.72 7.54
C PRO A 236 16.15 1.20 7.16
N GLY A 237 16.17 0.06 6.47
CA GLY A 237 17.39 -0.62 6.00
C GLY A 237 18.17 -1.36 7.07
N VAL A 238 17.59 -1.56 8.26
CA VAL A 238 18.19 -2.38 9.32
C VAL A 238 18.02 -3.85 9.00
N SER A 239 19.12 -4.60 9.05
CA SER A 239 19.16 -6.05 8.92
C SER A 239 19.64 -6.66 10.24
N LEU A 240 18.88 -7.58 10.82
CA LEU A 240 19.34 -8.42 11.93
C LEU A 240 19.66 -9.81 11.41
N GLN A 241 20.79 -10.37 11.83
CA GLN A 241 21.17 -11.72 11.45
C GLN A 241 21.71 -12.54 12.63
N ASN A 242 21.38 -13.83 12.66
CA ASN A 242 22.00 -14.80 13.58
C ASN A 242 21.86 -14.42 15.07
N LEU A 243 20.68 -13.93 15.47
CA LEU A 243 20.39 -13.50 16.85
C LEU A 243 19.36 -14.42 17.53
N ASP A 244 19.56 -14.70 18.82
CA ASP A 244 18.57 -15.30 19.73
C ASP A 244 18.15 -14.27 20.78
N ILE A 245 17.03 -13.61 20.52
CA ILE A 245 16.49 -12.50 21.32
C ILE A 245 15.58 -13.07 22.40
N ALA A 246 15.99 -12.91 23.66
CA ALA A 246 15.24 -13.40 24.81
C ALA A 246 14.00 -12.55 25.14
N GLY A 247 14.03 -11.25 24.80
CA GLY A 247 12.91 -10.33 25.01
C GLY A 247 12.03 -10.13 23.78
N ASP A 248 11.36 -8.99 23.73
CA ASP A 248 10.50 -8.59 22.62
C ASP A 248 11.32 -7.99 21.47
N LEU A 249 10.82 -8.06 20.24
CA LEU A 249 11.34 -7.31 19.10
C LEU A 249 10.35 -6.21 18.72
N ILE A 250 10.79 -4.97 18.58
CA ILE A 250 9.94 -3.83 18.25
C ILE A 250 10.47 -3.18 16.97
N ILE A 251 9.72 -3.31 15.89
CA ILE A 251 9.92 -2.55 14.65
C ILE A 251 9.15 -1.24 14.82
N GLY A 252 9.87 -0.20 15.25
CA GLY A 252 9.36 1.11 15.63
C GLY A 252 8.92 1.97 14.45
N LYS A 253 8.21 3.07 14.77
CA LYS A 253 7.67 4.00 13.76
C LYS A 253 8.74 4.75 12.99
N GLY A 254 9.96 4.88 13.52
CA GLY A 254 11.07 5.52 12.81
C GLY A 254 11.52 4.78 11.56
N VAL A 255 11.07 3.53 11.36
CA VAL A 255 11.20 2.79 10.10
C VAL A 255 10.39 3.45 8.97
N GLY A 256 9.28 4.11 9.29
CA GLY A 256 8.40 4.76 8.30
C GLY A 256 7.78 3.72 7.36
N ASP A 257 7.98 3.88 6.06
CA ASP A 257 7.56 2.92 5.02
C ASP A 257 8.73 2.08 4.47
N GLY A 258 9.94 2.23 5.01
CA GLY A 258 11.12 1.52 4.52
C GLY A 258 11.31 0.12 5.09
N ASP A 259 12.34 -0.58 4.61
CA ASP A 259 12.48 -2.02 4.79
C ASP A 259 13.21 -2.44 6.07
N VAL A 260 12.91 -3.63 6.57
CA VAL A 260 13.59 -4.33 7.66
C VAL A 260 13.79 -5.79 7.28
N TYR A 261 15.00 -6.30 7.50
CA TYR A 261 15.38 -7.66 7.15
C TYR A 261 15.78 -8.45 8.40
N LEU A 262 15.17 -9.61 8.63
CA LEU A 262 15.53 -10.51 9.71
C LEU A 262 15.94 -11.86 9.12
N LYS A 263 17.17 -12.30 9.40
CA LYS A 263 17.72 -13.55 8.87
C LYS A 263 18.27 -14.45 9.97
N ASN A 264 17.79 -15.68 10.09
CA ASN A 264 18.21 -16.61 11.15
C ASN A 264 18.05 -15.99 12.55
N VAL A 265 16.91 -15.34 12.80
CA VAL A 265 16.62 -14.67 14.07
C VAL A 265 15.54 -15.43 14.85
N THR A 266 15.82 -15.76 16.11
CA THR A 266 14.84 -16.28 17.06
C THR A 266 14.40 -15.17 17.99
N VAL A 267 13.08 -14.97 18.15
CA VAL A 267 12.49 -14.06 19.14
C VAL A 267 11.65 -14.87 20.12
N ARG A 268 12.07 -14.88 21.38
CA ARG A 268 11.39 -15.64 22.46
C ARG A 268 10.22 -14.86 23.07
N GLY A 269 10.26 -13.53 22.99
CA GLY A 269 9.15 -12.64 23.35
C GLY A 269 8.18 -12.41 22.20
N LYS A 270 7.47 -11.28 22.27
CA LYS A 270 6.57 -10.81 21.21
C LYS A 270 7.32 -9.93 20.22
N THR A 271 6.89 -9.97 18.96
CA THR A 271 7.32 -9.03 17.94
C THR A 271 6.21 -8.01 17.70
N PHE A 272 6.52 -6.72 17.77
CA PHE A 272 5.61 -5.63 17.49
C PHE A 272 6.05 -4.90 16.22
N VAL A 273 5.12 -4.69 15.28
CA VAL A 273 5.38 -4.03 14.01
C VAL A 273 4.55 -2.75 13.93
N TYR A 274 5.22 -1.61 14.12
CA TYR A 274 4.65 -0.26 14.09
C TYR A 274 5.11 0.57 12.89
N GLY A 275 6.14 0.11 12.16
CA GLY A 275 6.65 0.72 10.93
C GLY A 275 6.90 -0.34 9.85
N GLY A 276 7.18 0.13 8.63
CA GLY A 276 7.24 -0.64 7.40
C GLY A 276 6.14 -0.25 6.40
N GLY A 277 6.43 -0.26 5.11
CA GLY A 277 5.46 -0.06 4.02
C GLY A 277 4.98 -1.36 3.36
N GLU A 278 4.39 -1.26 2.18
CA GLU A 278 3.81 -2.38 1.42
C GLU A 278 4.82 -3.40 0.86
N HIS A 279 6.12 -3.20 1.10
CA HIS A 279 7.18 -4.12 0.64
C HIS A 279 8.21 -4.48 1.71
N SER A 280 7.95 -4.19 2.98
CA SER A 280 9.02 -3.82 3.91
C SER A 280 9.54 -4.85 4.91
N ILE A 281 8.73 -5.79 5.39
CA ILE A 281 9.15 -6.67 6.50
C ILE A 281 9.50 -8.04 5.94
N HIS A 282 10.81 -8.33 5.87
CA HIS A 282 11.35 -9.56 5.32
C HIS A 282 11.86 -10.48 6.43
N LEU A 283 11.29 -11.68 6.50
CA LEU A 283 11.60 -12.67 7.53
C LEU A 283 12.15 -13.93 6.86
N GLU A 284 13.45 -14.19 7.00
CA GLU A 284 14.14 -15.35 6.45
C GLU A 284 14.65 -16.26 7.58
N ASN A 285 14.19 -17.51 7.63
CA ASN A 285 14.54 -18.49 8.66
C ASN A 285 14.37 -17.97 10.11
N VAL A 286 13.26 -17.28 10.38
CA VAL A 286 12.98 -16.76 11.72
C VAL A 286 12.19 -17.74 12.57
N VAL A 287 12.29 -17.64 13.89
CA VAL A 287 11.42 -18.36 14.83
C VAL A 287 10.76 -17.34 15.76
N MET A 288 9.43 -17.24 15.71
CA MET A 288 8.67 -16.26 16.49
C MET A 288 7.40 -16.87 17.09
N VAL A 289 7.06 -16.47 18.32
CA VAL A 289 5.85 -16.93 19.01
C VAL A 289 4.63 -16.08 18.62
N THR A 290 4.74 -14.76 18.73
CA THR A 290 3.64 -13.85 18.41
C THR A 290 4.17 -12.61 17.71
N VAL A 291 3.56 -12.25 16.58
CA VAL A 291 3.78 -11.00 15.86
C VAL A 291 2.50 -10.18 15.93
N ILE A 292 2.59 -8.91 16.32
CA ILE A 292 1.46 -7.98 16.39
C ILE A 292 1.73 -6.81 15.43
N VAL A 293 0.92 -6.67 14.40
CA VAL A 293 1.04 -5.62 13.38
C VAL A 293 0.03 -4.51 13.67
N ASN A 294 0.53 -3.31 13.97
CA ASN A 294 -0.28 -2.15 14.33
C ASN A 294 0.37 -0.85 13.82
N LYS A 295 0.45 -0.70 12.50
CA LYS A 295 0.83 0.55 11.84
C LYS A 295 -0.40 1.44 11.70
N LEU A 296 -0.46 2.49 12.52
CA LEU A 296 -1.62 3.40 12.59
C LEU A 296 -1.78 4.30 11.36
N ASP A 297 -0.74 4.46 10.55
CA ASP A 297 -0.66 5.42 9.43
C ASP A 297 -0.51 4.74 8.05
N GLY A 298 -0.80 3.44 7.93
CA GLY A 298 -0.75 2.76 6.64
C GLY A 298 -0.78 1.25 6.74
N THR A 299 -0.46 0.62 5.61
CA THR A 299 -0.40 -0.83 5.42
C THR A 299 1.02 -1.35 5.55
N VAL A 300 1.16 -2.61 5.96
CA VAL A 300 2.47 -3.30 6.07
C VAL A 300 2.43 -4.59 5.28
N ARG A 301 3.53 -4.93 4.60
CA ARG A 301 3.75 -6.28 4.07
C ARG A 301 4.76 -7.05 4.91
N LEU A 302 4.36 -8.23 5.35
CA LEU A 302 5.18 -9.20 6.08
C LEU A 302 5.34 -10.45 5.21
N VAL A 303 6.59 -10.82 4.93
CA VAL A 303 6.92 -11.98 4.10
C VAL A 303 7.82 -12.92 4.87
N ALA A 304 7.31 -14.12 5.17
CA ALA A 304 8.08 -15.21 5.75
C ALA A 304 8.61 -16.14 4.66
N LYS A 305 9.91 -16.42 4.68
CA LYS A 305 10.62 -17.24 3.70
C LYS A 305 11.51 -18.29 4.38
N GLY A 306 11.94 -19.27 3.59
CA GLY A 306 12.92 -20.27 4.01
C GLY A 306 12.30 -21.25 5.01
N THR A 307 12.93 -21.43 6.17
CA THR A 307 12.44 -22.29 7.26
C THR A 307 11.79 -21.48 8.39
N SER A 308 11.23 -20.32 8.06
CA SER A 308 10.59 -19.45 9.06
C SER A 308 9.39 -20.14 9.71
N VAL A 309 9.24 -20.00 11.02
CA VAL A 309 8.09 -20.52 11.79
C VAL A 309 7.56 -19.41 12.69
N ILE A 310 6.29 -19.04 12.47
CA ILE A 310 5.59 -18.05 13.28
C ILE A 310 4.30 -18.66 13.84
N GLN A 311 4.23 -18.80 15.17
CA GLN A 311 3.06 -19.44 15.78
C GLN A 311 1.79 -18.58 15.66
N GLU A 312 1.88 -17.26 15.79
CA GLU A 312 0.72 -16.38 15.70
C GLU A 312 1.08 -15.00 15.11
N VAL A 313 0.28 -14.52 14.15
CA VAL A 313 0.29 -13.14 13.63
C VAL A 313 -1.05 -12.50 13.94
N THR A 314 -1.07 -11.43 14.73
CA THR A 314 -2.26 -10.62 15.02
C THR A 314 -2.19 -9.29 14.26
N LEU A 315 -3.19 -9.04 13.43
CA LEU A 315 -3.32 -7.82 12.63
C LEU A 315 -4.31 -6.87 13.29
N GLN A 316 -3.87 -5.63 13.53
CA GLN A 316 -4.68 -4.51 14.04
C GLN A 316 -4.74 -3.35 13.03
N THR A 317 -4.20 -3.55 11.83
CA THR A 317 -4.22 -2.64 10.69
C THR A 317 -4.30 -3.46 9.39
N GLY A 318 -4.55 -2.81 8.26
CA GLY A 318 -4.48 -3.46 6.95
C GLY A 318 -3.07 -3.96 6.66
N ALA A 319 -2.93 -5.18 6.15
CA ALA A 319 -1.62 -5.79 5.93
C ALA A 319 -1.65 -6.88 4.85
N ASN A 320 -0.50 -7.11 4.24
CA ASN A 320 -0.25 -8.26 3.38
C ASN A 320 0.63 -9.25 4.15
N VAL A 321 0.16 -10.48 4.34
CA VAL A 321 0.90 -11.55 5.02
C VAL A 321 1.16 -12.64 4.01
N GLU A 322 2.44 -12.96 3.84
CA GLU A 322 2.89 -13.87 2.79
C GLU A 322 3.83 -14.94 3.34
N THR A 323 3.67 -16.19 2.87
CA THR A 323 4.62 -17.28 3.10
C THR A 323 5.19 -17.79 1.78
N GLU A 324 6.50 -17.99 1.72
CA GLU A 324 7.22 -18.53 0.56
C GLU A 324 8.10 -19.72 0.95
N GLY A 325 8.22 -20.71 0.06
CA GLY A 325 9.05 -21.90 0.30
C GLY A 325 8.48 -22.78 1.41
N ASN A 326 9.29 -23.10 2.43
CA ASN A 326 8.91 -23.94 3.57
C ASN A 326 8.54 -23.11 4.81
N ALA A 327 8.26 -21.81 4.63
CA ALA A 327 7.86 -20.96 5.73
C ALA A 327 6.44 -21.29 6.18
N ASP A 328 6.22 -21.25 7.49
CA ASP A 328 4.94 -21.61 8.11
C ASP A 328 4.46 -20.53 9.08
N ILE A 329 3.17 -20.22 8.99
CA ILE A 329 2.46 -19.34 9.92
C ILE A 329 1.21 -20.09 10.40
N ASN A 330 1.26 -20.59 11.64
CA ASN A 330 0.19 -21.45 12.16
C ASN A 330 -1.13 -20.69 12.32
N ARG A 331 -1.08 -19.45 12.83
CA ARG A 331 -2.30 -18.69 13.11
C ARG A 331 -2.20 -17.24 12.67
N VAL A 332 -3.22 -16.76 11.97
CA VAL A 332 -3.43 -15.33 11.70
C VAL A 332 -4.74 -14.88 12.35
N ASN A 333 -4.70 -13.84 13.18
CA ASN A 333 -5.87 -13.23 13.81
C ASN A 333 -6.07 -11.82 13.24
N LEU A 334 -7.20 -11.57 12.57
CA LEU A 334 -7.65 -10.23 12.21
C LEU A 334 -8.46 -9.69 13.39
N ASP A 335 -7.76 -8.99 14.29
CA ASP A 335 -8.26 -8.56 15.59
C ASP A 335 -9.41 -7.56 15.46
N SER A 336 -10.28 -7.51 16.48
CA SER A 336 -11.40 -6.57 16.53
C SER A 336 -10.99 -5.09 16.48
N ALA A 337 -9.72 -4.77 16.78
CA ALA A 337 -9.15 -3.43 16.65
C ALA A 337 -8.82 -3.02 15.20
N LEU A 338 -8.85 -3.96 14.25
CA LEU A 338 -8.56 -3.69 12.84
C LEU A 338 -9.67 -2.80 12.24
N PRO A 339 -9.34 -1.64 11.62
CA PRO A 339 -10.36 -0.68 11.18
C PRO A 339 -11.33 -1.26 10.14
N GLU A 340 -12.61 -0.86 10.19
CA GLU A 340 -13.58 -1.26 9.16
C GLU A 340 -13.13 -0.87 7.75
N LYS A 341 -13.48 -1.68 6.75
CA LYS A 341 -13.10 -1.52 5.34
C LYS A 341 -11.61 -1.66 5.06
N SER A 342 -10.82 -2.05 6.06
CA SER A 342 -9.42 -2.39 5.85
C SER A 342 -9.31 -3.60 4.92
N ARG A 343 -8.23 -3.58 4.14
CA ARG A 343 -7.85 -4.66 3.24
C ARG A 343 -6.76 -5.51 3.88
N VAL A 344 -6.93 -6.83 3.83
CA VAL A 344 -5.91 -7.81 4.25
C VAL A 344 -5.67 -8.79 3.11
N ILE A 345 -4.42 -8.99 2.71
CA ILE A 345 -4.02 -10.04 1.78
C ILE A 345 -3.35 -11.17 2.54
N LEU A 346 -3.75 -12.41 2.27
CA LEU A 346 -3.11 -13.62 2.78
C LEU A 346 -2.66 -14.48 1.60
N ALA A 347 -1.35 -14.58 1.35
CA ALA A 347 -0.82 -15.39 0.25
C ALA A 347 0.15 -16.46 0.76
N GLY A 348 -0.18 -17.73 0.55
CA GLY A 348 0.63 -18.85 1.02
C GLY A 348 -0.17 -19.83 1.87
N HIS A 349 0.50 -20.58 2.74
CA HIS A 349 -0.12 -21.57 3.63
C HIS A 349 -0.32 -21.05 5.05
N PHE A 350 -1.50 -21.33 5.63
CA PHE A 350 -1.87 -20.95 7.00
C PHE A 350 -2.73 -22.05 7.66
N ASP A 351 -2.39 -22.53 8.87
CA ASP A 351 -3.23 -23.55 9.55
C ASP A 351 -4.58 -22.98 9.99
N THR A 352 -4.59 -21.74 10.48
CA THR A 352 -5.79 -21.10 11.03
C THR A 352 -5.79 -19.60 10.77
N VAL A 353 -6.90 -19.09 10.27
CA VAL A 353 -7.16 -17.66 10.13
C VAL A 353 -8.46 -17.34 10.87
N ASN A 354 -8.39 -16.49 11.90
CA ASN A 354 -9.56 -16.02 12.64
C ASN A 354 -9.85 -14.56 12.27
N ILE A 355 -11.10 -14.26 11.93
CA ILE A 355 -11.55 -12.91 11.57
C ILE A 355 -12.57 -12.44 12.61
N GLU A 356 -12.20 -11.45 13.41
CA GLU A 356 -13.07 -10.89 14.46
C GLU A 356 -13.55 -9.46 14.13
N ALA A 357 -12.77 -8.71 13.35
CA ALA A 357 -13.16 -7.38 12.86
C ALA A 357 -14.23 -7.46 11.75
N LYS A 358 -15.08 -6.45 11.71
CA LYS A 358 -16.23 -6.35 10.78
C LYS A 358 -15.93 -5.55 9.54
N SER A 359 -16.74 -5.76 8.50
CA SER A 359 -16.69 -5.00 7.25
C SER A 359 -15.32 -5.05 6.56
N LEU A 360 -14.59 -6.16 6.64
CA LEU A 360 -13.26 -6.28 6.04
C LEU A 360 -13.32 -6.70 4.57
N LEU A 361 -12.24 -6.41 3.84
CA LEU A 361 -11.90 -7.07 2.59
C LEU A 361 -10.70 -7.99 2.82
N VAL A 362 -10.94 -9.30 2.92
CA VAL A 362 -9.89 -10.32 3.05
C VAL A 362 -9.68 -10.95 1.69
N GLN A 363 -8.46 -10.89 1.15
CA GLN A 363 -8.12 -11.47 -0.13
C GLN A 363 -7.11 -12.61 0.03
N ILE A 364 -7.41 -13.73 -0.61
CA ILE A 364 -6.55 -14.91 -0.67
C ILE A 364 -6.23 -15.15 -2.16
N PRO A 365 -5.19 -14.48 -2.69
CA PRO A 365 -4.85 -14.55 -4.11
C PRO A 365 -4.16 -15.86 -4.52
N GLN A 366 -3.64 -16.63 -3.55
CA GLN A 366 -3.06 -17.95 -3.78
C GLN A 366 -2.81 -18.67 -2.45
N GLY A 367 -2.69 -19.99 -2.50
CA GLY A 367 -2.26 -20.81 -1.37
C GLY A 367 -3.41 -21.55 -0.69
N SER A 368 -3.24 -21.85 0.60
CA SER A 368 -4.19 -22.68 1.35
C SER A 368 -4.40 -22.19 2.77
N VAL A 369 -5.65 -22.25 3.23
CA VAL A 369 -6.02 -22.02 4.62
C VAL A 369 -6.71 -23.26 5.16
N ASP A 370 -6.15 -23.89 6.19
CA ASP A 370 -6.74 -25.10 6.75
C ASP A 370 -8.04 -24.80 7.51
N ASN A 371 -8.05 -23.75 8.33
CA ASN A 371 -9.22 -23.34 9.10
C ASN A 371 -9.46 -21.83 9.01
N LEU A 372 -10.42 -21.41 8.19
CA LEU A 372 -10.86 -20.01 8.08
C LEU A 372 -12.11 -19.78 8.93
N ASN A 373 -11.97 -19.06 10.03
CA ASN A 373 -13.02 -18.82 11.01
C ASN A 373 -13.45 -17.35 10.99
N LEU A 374 -14.68 -17.09 10.59
CA LEU A 374 -15.32 -15.79 10.74
C LEU A 374 -16.08 -15.77 12.06
N GLY A 375 -15.64 -14.94 13.01
CA GLY A 375 -16.26 -14.72 14.31
C GLY A 375 -17.63 -14.06 14.22
N SER A 376 -18.44 -14.17 15.27
CA SER A 376 -19.82 -13.65 15.27
C SER A 376 -19.92 -12.13 15.18
N THR A 377 -18.83 -11.41 15.46
CA THR A 377 -18.75 -9.95 15.37
C THR A 377 -18.36 -9.46 13.99
N ALA A 378 -17.84 -10.31 13.11
CA ALA A 378 -17.19 -9.95 11.85
C ALA A 378 -18.16 -9.77 10.66
N THR A 379 -19.36 -9.23 10.91
CA THR A 379 -20.41 -9.02 9.91
C THR A 379 -19.97 -8.09 8.77
N GLY A 380 -20.52 -8.30 7.57
CA GLY A 380 -20.23 -7.46 6.39
C GLY A 380 -18.85 -7.70 5.77
N THR A 381 -18.12 -8.72 6.23
CA THR A 381 -16.81 -9.08 5.69
C THR A 381 -16.95 -9.72 4.31
N THR A 382 -16.11 -9.30 3.38
CA THR A 382 -15.92 -9.94 2.08
C THR A 382 -14.63 -10.76 2.11
N ILE A 383 -14.72 -12.04 1.77
CA ILE A 383 -13.58 -12.93 1.58
C ILE A 383 -13.50 -13.22 0.07
N ASP A 384 -12.44 -12.76 -0.55
CA ASP A 384 -12.19 -12.87 -1.99
C ASP A 384 -11.09 -13.91 -2.22
N THR A 385 -11.40 -14.94 -3.00
CA THR A 385 -10.51 -16.08 -3.25
C THR A 385 -10.22 -16.24 -4.73
N SER A 386 -8.95 -16.31 -5.11
CA SER A 386 -8.58 -16.63 -6.50
C SER A 386 -8.83 -18.12 -6.81
N LYS A 387 -8.70 -18.52 -8.09
CA LYS A 387 -8.80 -19.93 -8.49
C LYS A 387 -7.65 -20.78 -7.91
N GLU A 388 -6.54 -20.15 -7.53
CA GLU A 388 -5.36 -20.77 -6.92
C GLU A 388 -5.47 -20.90 -5.39
N ALA A 389 -6.52 -20.34 -4.78
CA ALA A 389 -6.76 -20.43 -3.35
C ALA A 389 -7.60 -21.66 -2.97
N SER A 390 -7.28 -22.24 -1.82
CA SER A 390 -8.04 -23.35 -1.22
C SER A 390 -8.31 -23.12 0.25
N ILE A 391 -9.52 -23.48 0.70
CA ILE A 391 -9.92 -23.45 2.10
C ILE A 391 -10.41 -24.85 2.47
N LEU A 392 -9.76 -25.49 3.44
CA LEU A 392 -10.14 -26.83 3.90
C LEU A 392 -11.39 -26.78 4.78
N ASN A 393 -11.38 -25.96 5.83
CA ASN A 393 -12.51 -25.77 6.75
C ASN A 393 -12.85 -24.29 6.86
N LEU A 394 -14.06 -23.93 6.47
CA LEU A 394 -14.62 -22.59 6.57
C LEU A 394 -15.71 -22.59 7.65
N ILE A 395 -15.65 -21.67 8.61
CA ILE A 395 -16.68 -21.49 9.64
C ILE A 395 -17.21 -20.06 9.57
N LEU A 396 -18.51 -19.89 9.36
CA LEU A 396 -19.15 -18.57 9.19
C LEU A 396 -20.16 -18.29 10.29
N ASN A 397 -19.75 -17.52 11.30
CA ASN A 397 -20.62 -17.13 12.42
C ASN A 397 -21.28 -15.75 12.26
N ALA A 398 -21.03 -15.05 11.16
CA ALA A 398 -21.62 -13.75 10.83
C ALA A 398 -21.99 -13.64 9.34
N ALA A 399 -22.82 -12.66 8.98
CA ALA A 399 -23.15 -12.35 7.60
C ALA A 399 -21.88 -11.93 6.83
N ALA A 400 -21.61 -12.56 5.70
CA ALA A 400 -20.41 -12.34 4.90
C ALA A 400 -20.62 -12.70 3.44
N SER A 401 -19.77 -12.15 2.58
CA SER A 401 -19.74 -12.50 1.17
C SER A 401 -18.43 -13.21 0.84
N LEU A 402 -18.52 -14.43 0.32
CA LEU A 402 -17.39 -15.14 -0.25
C LEU A 402 -17.48 -15.06 -1.76
N ILE A 403 -16.50 -14.43 -2.37
CA ILE A 403 -16.44 -14.19 -3.82
C ILE A 403 -15.19 -14.84 -4.42
N GLY A 404 -15.18 -14.94 -5.74
CA GLY A 404 -14.08 -15.51 -6.50
C GLY A 404 -14.20 -17.02 -6.71
N LYS A 405 -13.12 -17.63 -7.19
CA LYS A 405 -13.11 -18.99 -7.75
C LYS A 405 -12.36 -20.01 -6.89
N GLY A 406 -12.00 -19.66 -5.66
CA GLY A 406 -11.29 -20.55 -4.76
C GLY A 406 -12.07 -21.81 -4.40
N THR A 407 -11.34 -22.86 -4.07
CA THR A 407 -11.93 -24.14 -3.66
C THR A 407 -12.24 -24.13 -2.17
N ILE A 408 -13.45 -24.52 -1.78
CA ILE A 408 -13.84 -24.67 -0.37
C ILE A 408 -14.24 -26.12 -0.14
N GLN A 409 -13.53 -26.85 0.71
CA GLN A 409 -13.83 -28.25 0.97
C GLN A 409 -15.00 -28.40 1.94
N ASN A 410 -14.86 -27.90 3.17
CA ASN A 410 -15.91 -27.95 4.19
C ASN A 410 -16.34 -26.54 4.56
N ALA A 411 -17.65 -26.28 4.62
CA ALA A 411 -18.21 -25.04 5.16
C ALA A 411 -19.22 -25.33 6.27
N THR A 412 -19.05 -24.66 7.42
CA THR A 412 -19.99 -24.65 8.53
C THR A 412 -20.69 -23.30 8.59
N ILE A 413 -22.01 -23.29 8.41
CA ILE A 413 -22.84 -22.09 8.36
C ILE A 413 -23.58 -21.94 9.69
N ASN A 414 -23.31 -20.84 10.39
CA ASN A 414 -23.89 -20.53 11.70
C ASN A 414 -24.68 -19.21 11.74
N SER A 415 -24.81 -18.50 10.62
CA SER A 415 -25.48 -17.19 10.54
C SER A 415 -26.31 -17.03 9.26
N THR A 416 -27.23 -16.06 9.25
CA THR A 416 -27.99 -15.65 8.05
C THR A 416 -27.25 -14.56 7.28
N GLY A 417 -27.61 -14.34 6.01
CA GLY A 417 -26.99 -13.27 5.19
C GLY A 417 -25.60 -13.62 4.69
N ILE A 418 -25.31 -14.92 4.58
CA ILE A 418 -24.09 -15.44 3.96
C ILE A 418 -24.34 -15.65 2.47
N SER A 419 -23.43 -15.13 1.64
CA SER A 419 -23.37 -15.44 0.21
C SER A 419 -22.04 -16.08 -0.15
N MET A 420 -22.07 -17.07 -1.06
CA MET A 420 -20.89 -17.74 -1.58
C MET A 420 -21.03 -17.87 -3.11
N GLU A 421 -20.05 -17.37 -3.85
CA GLU A 421 -20.02 -17.52 -5.31
C GLU A 421 -19.75 -18.98 -5.70
N GLN A 422 -18.74 -19.61 -5.11
CA GLN A 422 -18.45 -21.04 -5.27
C GLN A 422 -19.14 -21.87 -4.18
N ALA A 423 -19.70 -23.00 -4.59
CA ALA A 423 -20.28 -23.95 -3.64
C ALA A 423 -19.18 -24.76 -2.93
N PRO A 424 -19.19 -24.84 -1.59
CA PRO A 424 -18.34 -25.77 -0.87
C PRO A 424 -18.65 -27.23 -1.24
N GLN A 425 -17.65 -28.12 -1.21
CA GLN A 425 -17.85 -29.55 -1.48
C GLN A 425 -18.80 -30.19 -0.45
N LYS A 426 -18.67 -29.77 0.82
CA LYS A 426 -19.51 -30.18 1.93
C LYS A 426 -19.97 -28.97 2.72
N VAL A 427 -21.27 -28.87 2.98
CA VAL A 427 -21.84 -27.83 3.83
C VAL A 427 -22.52 -28.48 5.05
N VAL A 428 -22.30 -27.91 6.22
CA VAL A 428 -22.91 -28.31 7.49
C VAL A 428 -23.54 -27.06 8.15
N THR A 429 -24.70 -27.22 8.76
CA THR A 429 -25.30 -26.22 9.66
C THR A 429 -24.95 -26.50 11.10
N GLY A 430 -24.60 -25.47 11.87
CA GLY A 430 -24.42 -25.63 13.32
C GLY A 430 -25.69 -26.08 14.05
N GLU A 431 -25.52 -26.71 15.21
CA GLU A 431 -26.59 -27.36 15.98
C GLU A 431 -27.70 -26.39 16.46
N ASN A 432 -27.43 -25.08 16.50
CA ASN A 432 -28.34 -24.04 16.98
C ASN A 432 -28.93 -23.15 15.86
N VAL A 433 -28.74 -23.53 14.60
CA VAL A 433 -29.19 -22.74 13.44
C VAL A 433 -30.64 -23.12 13.09
N PRO A 434 -31.58 -22.17 12.97
CA PRO A 434 -32.93 -22.45 12.49
C PRO A 434 -32.94 -23.23 11.17
N LYS A 435 -33.82 -24.24 11.03
CA LYS A 435 -33.84 -25.15 9.86
C LYS A 435 -34.14 -24.44 8.52
N ASP A 436 -34.57 -23.19 8.59
CA ASP A 436 -34.94 -22.28 7.50
C ASP A 436 -33.85 -21.27 7.15
N VAL A 437 -32.65 -21.33 7.76
CA VAL A 437 -31.54 -20.47 7.36
C VAL A 437 -31.20 -20.72 5.90
N SER A 438 -31.46 -19.70 5.09
CA SER A 438 -31.14 -19.65 3.67
C SER A 438 -29.73 -19.09 3.48
N VAL A 439 -28.93 -19.79 2.69
CA VAL A 439 -27.61 -19.35 2.25
C VAL A 439 -27.65 -19.18 0.75
N ASN A 440 -27.16 -18.05 0.26
CA ASN A 440 -27.08 -17.82 -1.17
C ASN A 440 -25.80 -18.46 -1.71
N ILE A 441 -25.93 -19.55 -2.49
CA ILE A 441 -24.80 -20.27 -3.08
C ILE A 441 -24.95 -20.25 -4.60
N GLY A 442 -24.00 -19.64 -5.30
CA GLY A 442 -24.07 -19.50 -6.76
C GLY A 442 -25.32 -18.76 -7.23
N GLY A 443 -25.79 -17.77 -6.45
CA GLY A 443 -26.99 -16.99 -6.74
C GLY A 443 -28.32 -17.63 -6.34
N LEU A 444 -28.30 -18.82 -5.71
CA LEU A 444 -29.51 -19.53 -5.30
C LEU A 444 -29.60 -19.66 -3.78
N ASP A 445 -30.76 -19.31 -3.24
CA ASP A 445 -31.12 -19.49 -1.84
C ASP A 445 -31.35 -20.98 -1.54
N LYS A 446 -30.50 -21.56 -0.68
CA LYS A 446 -30.57 -22.97 -0.27
C LYS A 446 -30.80 -23.07 1.25
N PRO A 447 -31.75 -23.90 1.71
CA PRO A 447 -31.86 -24.24 3.12
C PRO A 447 -30.58 -24.94 3.56
N ALA A 448 -29.92 -24.40 4.58
CA ALA A 448 -28.59 -24.86 4.95
C ALA A 448 -28.56 -26.34 5.42
N GLY A 449 -29.70 -26.89 5.86
CA GLY A 449 -29.86 -28.29 6.28
C GLY A 449 -30.11 -29.34 5.18
N THR A 450 -30.21 -28.97 3.90
CA THR A 450 -30.51 -29.91 2.79
C THR A 450 -29.34 -30.16 1.83
N ILE A 451 -28.17 -29.56 2.10
CA ILE A 451 -27.02 -29.62 1.20
C ILE A 451 -26.27 -30.95 1.41
N THR A 452 -26.46 -31.89 0.48
CA THR A 452 -25.69 -33.15 0.41
C THR A 452 -24.81 -33.17 -0.85
N ALA A 453 -23.67 -33.83 -0.75
CA ALA A 453 -22.60 -33.85 -1.75
C ALA A 453 -23.09 -34.21 -3.17
N PRO A 454 -22.46 -33.69 -4.24
CA PRO A 454 -22.68 -34.21 -5.59
C PRO A 454 -22.32 -35.71 -5.62
N GLN A 455 -23.24 -36.56 -6.07
CA GLN A 455 -22.93 -37.97 -6.35
C GLN A 455 -22.08 -38.09 -7.62
N ALA A 456 -21.02 -38.91 -7.55
CA ALA A 456 -20.25 -39.32 -8.72
C ALA A 456 -21.14 -40.14 -9.69
N PRO A 457 -21.07 -39.92 -11.01
CA PRO A 457 -21.88 -40.69 -11.96
C PRO A 457 -21.28 -42.09 -12.22
N SER A 458 -22.14 -43.10 -12.31
CA SER A 458 -21.81 -44.45 -12.81
C SER A 458 -22.55 -44.74 -14.13
N PRO A 459 -22.01 -45.60 -15.01
CA PRO A 459 -22.15 -45.46 -16.46
C PRO A 459 -23.26 -46.33 -17.07
N SER A 460 -23.98 -45.83 -18.09
CA SER A 460 -24.53 -46.63 -19.21
C SER A 460 -25.24 -45.78 -20.27
N ASN A 461 -24.54 -45.59 -21.38
CA ASN A 461 -24.95 -45.64 -22.80
C ASN A 461 -26.36 -45.24 -23.25
N GLY A 462 -26.41 -44.25 -24.16
CA GLY A 462 -27.54 -44.08 -25.08
C GLY A 462 -27.62 -42.78 -25.90
N ASN A 463 -26.53 -42.37 -26.58
CA ASN A 463 -26.50 -41.52 -27.80
C ASN A 463 -27.27 -40.18 -27.82
N ASN A 464 -26.54 -39.05 -27.82
CA ASN A 464 -26.12 -38.38 -29.06
C ASN A 464 -25.41 -37.04 -28.78
N ASN A 465 -24.17 -37.00 -29.28
CA ASN A 465 -23.51 -35.90 -29.99
C ASN A 465 -22.89 -34.70 -29.25
N SER A 466 -21.69 -34.37 -29.75
CA SER A 466 -20.77 -33.23 -29.52
C SER A 466 -20.30 -33.05 -28.07
N GLY A 467 -19.02 -33.10 -27.73
CA GLY A 467 -17.79 -32.86 -28.50
C GLY A 467 -16.94 -31.89 -27.67
N GLU A 468 -15.71 -32.30 -27.32
CA GLU A 468 -14.49 -31.49 -27.11
C GLU A 468 -14.57 -30.28 -26.15
N ASN A 469 -13.57 -29.87 -25.39
CA ASN A 469 -12.25 -30.32 -25.01
C ASN A 469 -11.92 -29.47 -23.76
N ASN A 470 -11.03 -29.98 -22.92
CA ASN A 470 -10.26 -29.13 -22.01
C ASN A 470 -9.40 -28.18 -22.85
N ASP A 471 -9.17 -26.95 -22.38
CA ASP A 471 -7.83 -26.56 -21.92
C ASP A 471 -7.85 -25.18 -21.24
N GLY A 472 -6.92 -25.01 -20.30
CA GLY A 472 -6.90 -23.97 -19.27
C GLY A 472 -6.11 -22.70 -19.60
N ASN A 473 -5.86 -21.92 -18.54
CA ASN A 473 -5.17 -20.61 -18.44
C ASN A 473 -5.98 -19.41 -18.99
N GLU A 474 -6.02 -18.20 -18.41
CA GLU A 474 -4.91 -17.37 -17.94
C GLU A 474 -5.39 -16.16 -17.08
N GLU A 475 -4.45 -15.63 -16.29
CA GLU A 475 -4.17 -14.23 -15.90
C GLU A 475 -5.27 -13.21 -15.52
N ASN A 476 -4.99 -12.55 -14.38
CA ASN A 476 -5.65 -11.37 -13.79
C ASN A 476 -6.01 -10.28 -14.81
N ASN A 477 -7.31 -10.00 -14.92
CA ASN A 477 -7.84 -8.66 -15.24
C ASN A 477 -8.71 -8.23 -14.04
N GLY A 478 -8.14 -7.38 -13.18
CA GLY A 478 -8.79 -6.85 -11.99
C GLY A 478 -9.78 -5.74 -12.33
N ASP A 479 -10.88 -5.73 -11.57
CA ASP A 479 -11.94 -4.71 -11.50
C ASP A 479 -12.95 -4.65 -12.67
N LEU A 480 -13.85 -5.63 -12.71
CA LEU A 480 -15.05 -5.54 -13.53
C LEU A 480 -16.11 -4.78 -12.74
N HIS A 481 -16.18 -3.47 -12.98
CA HIS A 481 -16.99 -2.50 -12.25
C HIS A 481 -18.39 -2.99 -11.85
N GLN A 482 -18.65 -3.02 -10.55
CA GLN A 482 -19.94 -3.37 -9.96
C GLN A 482 -21.10 -2.49 -10.50
N PRO A 483 -22.31 -3.04 -10.72
CA PRO A 483 -23.46 -2.25 -11.17
C PRO A 483 -23.82 -1.15 -10.18
N TYR A 484 -23.95 0.08 -10.66
CA TYR A 484 -24.28 1.25 -9.82
C TYR A 484 -25.39 2.09 -10.46
N ASP A 485 -26.38 2.48 -9.65
CA ASP A 485 -27.46 3.38 -10.07
C ASP A 485 -27.26 4.79 -9.50
N GLY A 486 -26.93 5.74 -10.37
CA GLY A 486 -26.76 7.16 -10.04
C GLY A 486 -27.99 8.03 -10.33
N GLY A 487 -29.17 7.43 -10.55
CA GLY A 487 -30.41 8.14 -10.84
C GLY A 487 -30.50 8.63 -12.30
N THR A 488 -29.74 9.65 -12.68
CA THR A 488 -29.69 10.18 -14.07
C THR A 488 -28.60 9.56 -14.93
N TRP A 489 -27.83 8.61 -14.39
CA TRP A 489 -26.93 7.70 -15.10
C TRP A 489 -26.81 6.36 -14.33
N TYR A 490 -26.28 5.30 -14.94
CA TYR A 490 -26.00 4.04 -14.27
C TYR A 490 -24.92 3.24 -15.00
N THR A 491 -24.23 2.34 -14.29
CA THR A 491 -23.25 1.39 -14.84
C THR A 491 -23.72 -0.03 -14.61
N PHE A 492 -23.18 -0.97 -15.38
CA PHE A 492 -23.46 -2.41 -15.24
C PHE A 492 -22.16 -3.19 -15.04
N GLY A 493 -22.30 -4.37 -14.43
CA GLY A 493 -21.21 -5.29 -14.19
C GLY A 493 -21.02 -6.31 -15.30
N LEU A 494 -19.77 -6.71 -15.50
CA LEU A 494 -19.32 -7.78 -16.39
C LEU A 494 -18.54 -8.83 -15.62
N ASN A 495 -18.36 -10.02 -16.20
CA ASN A 495 -17.53 -11.09 -15.64
C ASN A 495 -16.13 -11.18 -16.27
N ASP A 496 -15.90 -10.43 -17.33
CA ASP A 496 -14.60 -10.20 -17.97
C ASP A 496 -14.72 -8.99 -18.93
N GLU A 497 -13.59 -8.53 -19.45
CA GLU A 497 -13.51 -7.58 -20.56
C GLU A 497 -12.86 -8.20 -21.80
N VAL A 498 -12.24 -9.39 -21.66
CA VAL A 498 -11.69 -10.17 -22.77
C VAL A 498 -12.31 -11.57 -22.78
N PHE A 499 -12.93 -11.94 -23.89
CA PHE A 499 -13.68 -13.20 -24.01
C PHE A 499 -13.31 -13.93 -25.30
N SER A 500 -13.15 -15.25 -25.28
CA SER A 500 -13.20 -16.04 -26.52
C SER A 500 -14.63 -16.18 -27.03
N VAL A 501 -14.83 -16.31 -28.34
CA VAL A 501 -16.14 -16.58 -28.97
C VAL A 501 -16.88 -17.81 -28.40
N SER A 502 -16.16 -18.74 -27.74
CA SER A 502 -16.74 -19.90 -27.05
C SER A 502 -17.24 -19.60 -25.63
N GLN A 503 -16.81 -18.49 -25.02
CA GLN A 503 -17.17 -18.08 -23.67
C GLN A 503 -18.50 -17.32 -23.64
N THR A 504 -19.12 -17.26 -22.46
CA THR A 504 -20.37 -16.53 -22.22
C THR A 504 -20.08 -15.23 -21.49
N VAL A 505 -20.60 -14.11 -22.01
CA VAL A 505 -20.59 -12.83 -21.31
C VAL A 505 -21.75 -12.79 -20.33
N TYR A 506 -21.50 -12.39 -19.09
CA TYR A 506 -22.53 -12.20 -18.08
C TYR A 506 -22.63 -10.72 -17.73
N VAL A 507 -23.83 -10.17 -17.91
CA VAL A 507 -24.15 -8.77 -17.65
C VAL A 507 -25.05 -8.67 -16.43
N THR A 508 -24.74 -7.79 -15.50
CA THR A 508 -25.61 -7.47 -14.35
C THR A 508 -25.92 -5.98 -14.35
N SER A 509 -27.20 -5.63 -14.53
CA SER A 509 -27.67 -4.23 -14.54
C SER A 509 -28.37 -3.87 -13.24
N PRO A 510 -28.24 -2.66 -12.67
CA PRO A 510 -29.08 -2.24 -11.55
C PRO A 510 -30.53 -1.94 -11.97
N ARG A 511 -30.83 -1.96 -13.27
CA ARG A 511 -32.14 -1.63 -13.86
C ARG A 511 -32.62 -2.71 -14.82
N ASN A 512 -33.94 -2.86 -14.92
CA ASN A 512 -34.55 -3.65 -16.00
C ASN A 512 -34.30 -2.95 -17.34
N GLY A 513 -34.01 -3.71 -18.38
CA GLY A 513 -33.74 -3.16 -19.71
C GLY A 513 -33.32 -4.23 -20.70
N THR A 514 -32.69 -3.80 -21.79
CA THR A 514 -32.12 -4.69 -22.80
C THR A 514 -30.63 -4.39 -22.91
N ALA A 515 -29.78 -5.42 -22.75
CA ALA A 515 -28.35 -5.32 -22.98
C ALA A 515 -28.02 -5.67 -24.43
N TYR A 516 -27.11 -4.90 -25.04
CA TYR A 516 -26.68 -5.06 -26.42
C TYR A 516 -25.16 -5.28 -26.46
N ILE A 517 -24.70 -6.28 -27.21
CA ILE A 517 -23.31 -6.40 -27.65
C ILE A 517 -23.26 -5.90 -29.08
N LEU A 518 -22.44 -4.89 -29.35
CA LEU A 518 -22.34 -4.25 -30.66
C LEU A 518 -20.88 -3.91 -30.99
N ARG A 519 -20.55 -3.81 -32.28
CA ARG A 519 -19.27 -3.24 -32.71
C ARG A 519 -19.21 -1.76 -32.30
N GLY A 520 -18.06 -1.30 -31.80
CA GLY A 520 -17.90 0.05 -31.25
C GLY A 520 -18.09 1.19 -32.25
N SER A 521 -18.14 0.92 -33.56
CA SER A 521 -18.46 1.91 -34.59
C SER A 521 -19.95 2.26 -34.70
N ILE A 522 -20.84 1.52 -34.03
CA ILE A 522 -22.29 1.77 -34.03
C ILE A 522 -22.60 2.78 -32.93
N ASN A 523 -23.23 3.92 -33.25
CA ASN A 523 -23.56 4.99 -32.30
C ASN A 523 -24.68 4.60 -31.30
N ASP A 524 -24.79 5.35 -30.20
CA ASP A 524 -25.87 5.24 -29.19
C ASP A 524 -27.20 5.83 -29.69
N ASP A 525 -27.70 5.29 -30.79
CA ASP A 525 -29.03 5.55 -31.34
C ASP A 525 -29.81 4.24 -31.40
N VAL A 526 -30.98 4.20 -30.76
CA VAL A 526 -31.80 2.98 -30.65
C VAL A 526 -32.17 2.41 -32.03
N THR A 527 -32.42 3.27 -33.02
CA THR A 527 -32.76 2.88 -34.39
C THR A 527 -31.58 2.18 -35.06
N LEU A 528 -30.37 2.72 -34.88
CA LEU A 528 -29.14 2.14 -35.44
C LEU A 528 -28.76 0.83 -34.76
N ILE A 529 -28.91 0.75 -33.44
CA ILE A 529 -28.65 -0.48 -32.67
C ILE A 529 -29.60 -1.60 -33.09
N GLU A 530 -30.90 -1.32 -33.21
CA GLU A 530 -31.88 -2.31 -33.64
C GLU A 530 -31.67 -2.74 -35.11
N ALA A 531 -31.28 -1.82 -35.99
CA ALA A 531 -30.89 -2.17 -37.36
C ALA A 531 -29.64 -3.08 -37.39
N ALA A 532 -28.67 -2.83 -36.52
CA ALA A 532 -27.48 -3.69 -36.39
C ALA A 532 -27.81 -5.09 -35.87
N VAL A 533 -28.79 -5.22 -34.96
CA VAL A 533 -29.30 -6.52 -34.51
C VAL A 533 -29.95 -7.28 -35.67
N GLN A 534 -30.77 -6.61 -36.49
CA GLN A 534 -31.38 -7.22 -37.68
C GLN A 534 -30.36 -7.63 -38.74
N ALA A 535 -29.27 -6.89 -38.87
CA ALA A 535 -28.16 -7.19 -39.79
C ALA A 535 -27.19 -8.27 -39.25
N GLY A 536 -27.41 -8.80 -38.04
CA GLY A 536 -26.53 -9.78 -37.41
C GLY A 536 -25.20 -9.21 -36.91
N GLN A 537 -25.07 -7.88 -36.83
CA GLN A 537 -23.86 -7.17 -36.40
C GLN A 537 -23.87 -6.83 -34.90
N ALA A 538 -25.00 -7.06 -34.23
CA ALA A 538 -25.17 -6.91 -32.80
C ALA A 538 -26.07 -8.03 -32.26
N LYS A 539 -25.99 -8.29 -30.96
CA LYS A 539 -26.90 -9.20 -30.24
C LYS A 539 -27.51 -8.48 -29.06
N LYS A 540 -28.71 -8.89 -28.68
CA LYS A 540 -29.41 -8.33 -27.51
C LYS A 540 -29.98 -9.41 -26.60
N VAL A 541 -30.07 -9.10 -25.30
CA VAL A 541 -30.75 -9.92 -24.30
C VAL A 541 -31.54 -9.02 -23.34
N GLU A 542 -32.71 -9.47 -22.93
CA GLU A 542 -33.46 -8.82 -21.85
C GLU A 542 -32.74 -9.03 -20.51
N VAL A 543 -32.53 -7.94 -19.77
CA VAL A 543 -31.89 -7.96 -18.46
C VAL A 543 -32.88 -7.52 -17.38
N GLN A 544 -32.88 -8.24 -16.27
CA GLN A 544 -33.61 -7.84 -15.07
C GLN A 544 -32.68 -7.19 -14.06
N ALA A 545 -33.20 -6.23 -13.30
CA ALA A 545 -32.46 -5.48 -12.30
C ALA A 545 -31.83 -6.45 -11.28
N ASN A 546 -30.52 -6.32 -11.13
CA ASN A 546 -29.63 -7.09 -10.27
C ASN A 546 -29.62 -8.60 -10.58
N VAL A 547 -30.06 -9.00 -11.77
CA VAL A 547 -30.00 -10.38 -12.24
C VAL A 547 -28.85 -10.53 -13.24
N ARG A 548 -27.93 -11.44 -12.91
CA ARG A 548 -26.82 -11.81 -13.80
C ARG A 548 -27.38 -12.54 -15.02
N THR A 549 -27.26 -11.92 -16.19
CA THR A 549 -27.87 -12.38 -17.43
C THR A 549 -26.80 -12.82 -18.43
N PRO A 550 -26.84 -14.07 -18.96
CA PRO A 550 -25.89 -14.57 -19.94
C PRO A 550 -26.16 -14.04 -21.35
N MET A 551 -25.09 -13.76 -22.10
CA MET A 551 -25.08 -13.39 -23.50
C MET A 551 -24.07 -14.25 -24.26
N SER A 552 -24.53 -14.89 -25.34
CA SER A 552 -23.68 -15.75 -26.18
C SER A 552 -22.87 -14.93 -27.19
N LEU A 553 -21.59 -15.25 -27.30
CA LEU A 553 -20.69 -14.67 -28.30
C LEU A 553 -20.65 -15.43 -29.64
N THR A 554 -21.42 -16.51 -29.78
CA THR A 554 -21.42 -17.35 -30.98
C THR A 554 -21.69 -16.56 -32.26
N GLY A 555 -20.79 -16.60 -33.23
CA GLY A 555 -20.95 -15.88 -34.51
C GLY A 555 -20.41 -14.45 -34.52
N PHE A 556 -19.82 -13.97 -33.42
CA PHE A 556 -18.86 -12.87 -33.48
C PHE A 556 -17.49 -13.40 -33.94
N ASP A 557 -16.67 -12.50 -34.46
CA ASP A 557 -15.29 -12.70 -34.92
C ASP A 557 -14.34 -11.85 -34.07
N TYR A 558 -13.03 -12.06 -34.20
CA TYR A 558 -12.07 -11.17 -33.53
C TYR A 558 -12.29 -9.71 -33.93
N TYR A 559 -12.51 -8.87 -32.93
CA TYR A 559 -12.45 -7.42 -33.06
C TYR A 559 -12.13 -6.82 -31.70
N TYR A 560 -11.14 -5.94 -31.67
CA TYR A 560 -10.60 -5.36 -30.44
C TYR A 560 -11.51 -4.30 -29.81
N TYR A 561 -12.63 -3.97 -30.45
CA TYR A 561 -13.46 -2.83 -30.08
C TYR A 561 -14.95 -3.14 -30.15
N TYR A 562 -15.39 -4.19 -29.46
CA TYR A 562 -16.82 -4.34 -29.16
C TYR A 562 -17.19 -3.49 -27.96
N ARG A 563 -18.47 -3.16 -27.84
CA ARG A 563 -19.02 -2.52 -26.65
C ARG A 563 -20.33 -3.17 -26.22
N ILE A 564 -20.55 -3.17 -24.91
CA ILE A 564 -21.81 -3.51 -24.29
C ILE A 564 -22.48 -2.24 -23.79
N VAL A 565 -23.77 -2.10 -24.06
CA VAL A 565 -24.59 -1.03 -23.49
C VAL A 565 -25.96 -1.57 -23.10
N ILE A 566 -26.54 -1.03 -22.03
CA ILE A 566 -27.89 -1.38 -21.58
C ILE A 566 -28.80 -0.19 -21.78
N ILE A 567 -29.98 -0.44 -22.35
CA ILE A 567 -31.04 0.57 -22.46
C ILE A 567 -32.13 0.15 -21.48
N ASP A 568 -32.39 0.98 -20.47
CA ASP A 568 -33.41 0.67 -19.46
C ASP A 568 -34.84 0.84 -20.01
N ALA A 569 -35.84 0.40 -19.24
CA ALA A 569 -37.25 0.47 -19.62
C ALA A 569 -37.77 1.91 -19.91
N ASN A 570 -37.04 2.95 -19.48
CA ASN A 570 -37.37 4.35 -19.76
C ASN A 570 -36.59 4.92 -20.95
N GLY A 571 -35.88 4.06 -21.71
CA GLY A 571 -35.10 4.45 -22.89
C GLY A 571 -33.74 5.05 -22.56
N LYS A 572 -33.23 4.85 -21.34
CA LYS A 572 -31.98 5.47 -20.89
C LYS A 572 -30.80 4.51 -20.95
N PHE A 573 -29.71 5.01 -21.54
CA PHE A 573 -28.46 4.28 -21.72
C PHE A 573 -27.67 4.18 -20.41
N SER A 574 -27.06 3.01 -20.19
CA SER A 574 -25.97 2.83 -19.24
C SER A 574 -24.69 3.47 -19.78
N TYR A 575 -23.70 3.64 -18.90
CA TYR A 575 -22.34 3.83 -19.39
C TYR A 575 -21.89 2.57 -20.15
N GLY A 576 -21.42 2.72 -21.39
CA GLY A 576 -20.95 1.61 -22.20
C GLY A 576 -19.68 0.97 -21.63
N ARG A 577 -19.49 -0.33 -21.86
CA ARG A 577 -18.25 -1.05 -21.53
C ARG A 577 -17.64 -1.60 -22.80
N GLU A 578 -16.35 -1.39 -22.99
CA GLU A 578 -15.62 -1.97 -24.11
C GLU A 578 -15.24 -3.41 -23.76
N ILE A 579 -15.34 -4.32 -24.73
CA ILE A 579 -14.88 -5.69 -24.59
C ILE A 579 -14.08 -6.09 -25.82
N THR A 580 -13.13 -7.01 -25.63
CA THR A 580 -12.44 -7.71 -26.71
C THR A 580 -13.04 -9.10 -26.86
N ILE A 581 -13.36 -9.49 -28.10
CA ILE A 581 -13.73 -10.86 -28.42
C ILE A 581 -12.57 -11.49 -29.19
N LEU A 582 -12.03 -12.60 -28.66
CA LEU A 582 -10.95 -13.41 -29.23
C LEU A 582 -11.52 -14.50 -30.13
N ASP A 583 -10.76 -14.87 -31.15
CA ASP A 583 -11.14 -15.93 -32.09
C ASP A 583 -11.26 -17.30 -31.40
N GLY A 584 -11.94 -18.22 -32.08
CA GLY A 584 -12.12 -19.60 -31.63
C GLY A 584 -10.90 -20.48 -31.93
N GLU A 585 -10.91 -21.69 -31.37
CA GLU A 585 -9.79 -22.65 -31.42
C GLU A 585 -9.36 -23.06 -32.84
N SER A 586 -10.26 -22.93 -33.82
CA SER A 586 -9.98 -23.28 -35.23
C SER A 586 -9.28 -22.18 -36.03
N VAL A 587 -9.08 -20.99 -35.46
CA VAL A 587 -8.43 -19.87 -36.15
C VAL A 587 -6.95 -19.83 -35.79
N ALA A 588 -6.11 -19.67 -36.80
CA ALA A 588 -4.66 -19.55 -36.63
C ALA A 588 -4.30 -18.31 -35.81
N LEU A 589 -3.22 -18.43 -35.02
CA LEU A 589 -2.68 -17.31 -34.24
C LEU A 589 -2.16 -16.22 -35.16
N SER A 590 -2.65 -14.99 -34.99
CA SER A 590 -2.22 -13.82 -35.75
C SER A 590 -1.99 -12.64 -34.83
N GLN A 591 -0.94 -11.88 -35.12
CA GLN A 591 -0.76 -10.57 -34.53
C GLN A 591 -1.79 -9.59 -35.08
N THR A 592 -2.45 -8.84 -34.21
CA THR A 592 -3.58 -7.99 -34.59
C THR A 592 -3.30 -6.51 -34.38
N SER A 593 -2.55 -6.15 -33.33
CA SER A 593 -2.30 -4.74 -33.00
C SER A 593 -0.96 -4.54 -32.28
N PHE A 594 -0.42 -3.32 -32.30
CA PHE A 594 0.71 -2.93 -31.45
C PHE A 594 0.41 -1.59 -30.80
N VAL A 595 0.31 -1.60 -29.48
CA VAL A 595 -0.09 -0.42 -28.69
C VAL A 595 1.06 0.06 -27.83
N HIS A 596 1.16 1.39 -27.73
CA HIS A 596 2.17 2.10 -26.96
C HIS A 596 1.47 2.96 -25.90
N TYR A 597 1.78 2.70 -24.64
CA TYR A 597 1.16 3.33 -23.47
C TYR A 597 2.21 3.94 -22.53
N GLY A 598 1.78 4.84 -21.64
CA GLY A 598 2.60 5.36 -20.52
C GLY A 598 2.68 6.89 -20.46
N THR A 599 2.84 7.42 -19.25
CA THR A 599 2.99 8.86 -18.95
C THR A 599 4.36 9.22 -18.34
N GLU A 600 4.99 8.30 -17.59
CA GLU A 600 6.34 8.49 -17.01
C GLU A 600 7.27 7.29 -17.30
N LYS A 601 6.71 6.09 -17.39
CA LYS A 601 7.35 4.87 -17.86
C LYS A 601 6.51 4.29 -18.98
N GLU A 602 7.12 4.14 -20.16
CA GLU A 602 6.45 3.56 -21.32
C GLU A 602 6.30 2.06 -21.16
N TYR A 603 5.19 1.53 -21.65
CA TYR A 603 5.00 0.10 -21.83
C TYR A 603 4.29 -0.17 -23.17
N PHE A 604 4.49 -1.37 -23.68
CA PHE A 604 4.05 -1.74 -25.02
C PHE A 604 3.29 -3.05 -24.97
N GLU A 605 2.28 -3.18 -25.81
CA GLU A 605 1.48 -4.38 -25.92
C GLU A 605 1.48 -4.85 -27.38
N ILE A 606 1.89 -6.09 -27.57
CA ILE A 606 1.76 -6.84 -28.81
C ILE A 606 0.52 -7.72 -28.62
N GLU A 607 -0.61 -7.34 -29.25
CA GLU A 607 -1.91 -8.02 -29.08
C GLU A 607 -2.16 -9.06 -30.18
N PHE A 608 -2.75 -10.18 -29.78
CA PHE A 608 -3.09 -11.30 -30.65
C PHE A 608 -4.60 -11.57 -30.65
N ASN A 609 -5.05 -12.33 -31.64
CA ASN A 609 -6.44 -12.76 -31.76
C ASN A 609 -6.84 -13.89 -30.79
N ARG A 610 -5.91 -14.48 -30.03
CA ARG A 610 -6.12 -15.58 -29.09
C ARG A 610 -5.24 -15.43 -27.84
N ASP A 611 -5.64 -16.07 -26.73
CA ASP A 611 -4.84 -16.16 -25.51
C ASP A 611 -3.53 -16.96 -25.76
N LEU A 612 -2.45 -16.59 -25.05
CA LEU A 612 -1.08 -16.96 -25.39
C LEU A 612 -0.35 -17.61 -24.23
N LYS A 613 0.53 -18.56 -24.50
CA LYS A 613 1.56 -19.00 -23.56
C LYS A 613 2.93 -18.99 -24.23
N LEU A 614 3.99 -19.05 -23.42
CA LEU A 614 5.35 -19.22 -23.92
C LEU A 614 5.54 -20.67 -24.42
N VAL A 615 6.16 -20.84 -25.59
CA VAL A 615 6.52 -22.17 -26.11
C VAL A 615 7.51 -22.85 -25.17
N GLU A 616 7.32 -24.14 -24.90
CA GLU A 616 8.18 -24.89 -23.98
C GLU A 616 9.67 -24.79 -24.35
N GLY A 617 10.52 -24.46 -23.37
CA GLY A 617 11.97 -24.32 -23.55
C GLY A 617 12.42 -23.00 -24.20
N LYS A 618 11.50 -22.08 -24.51
CA LYS A 618 11.84 -20.69 -24.88
C LYS A 618 11.96 -19.82 -23.64
N ASP A 619 12.59 -18.66 -23.82
CA ASP A 619 12.70 -17.62 -22.81
C ASP A 619 12.16 -16.31 -23.39
N LEU A 620 11.15 -15.74 -22.72
CA LEU A 620 10.42 -14.59 -23.21
C LEU A 620 11.31 -13.35 -23.43
N LYS A 621 12.39 -13.18 -22.63
CA LYS A 621 13.34 -12.07 -22.81
C LYS A 621 14.14 -12.23 -24.09
N THR A 622 14.48 -13.46 -24.47
CA THR A 622 15.21 -13.74 -25.71
C THR A 622 14.30 -13.79 -26.95
N SER A 623 12.99 -13.94 -26.76
CA SER A 623 12.00 -13.99 -27.83
C SER A 623 11.75 -12.64 -28.50
N VAL A 624 12.04 -11.53 -27.81
CA VAL A 624 11.83 -10.16 -28.31
C VAL A 624 13.17 -9.44 -28.44
N THR A 625 13.31 -8.72 -29.55
CA THR A 625 14.48 -7.88 -29.84
C THR A 625 14.06 -6.46 -30.18
N LEU A 626 14.95 -5.50 -29.97
CA LEU A 626 14.72 -4.06 -30.10
C LEU A 626 15.69 -3.43 -31.10
N SER A 627 15.19 -2.52 -31.92
CA SER A 627 16.00 -1.62 -32.74
C SER A 627 15.64 -0.17 -32.40
N THR A 628 16.61 0.66 -32.03
CA THR A 628 16.43 2.11 -31.80
C THR A 628 17.07 2.93 -32.92
N TYR A 629 16.64 4.18 -33.11
CA TYR A 629 17.23 5.10 -34.09
C TYR A 629 18.76 5.16 -33.98
N GLY A 630 19.46 4.97 -35.10
CA GLY A 630 20.92 4.92 -35.19
C GLY A 630 21.55 3.54 -34.95
N SER A 631 20.78 2.51 -34.57
CA SER A 631 21.28 1.13 -34.46
C SER A 631 21.35 0.42 -35.81
N THR A 632 22.30 -0.50 -35.97
CA THR A 632 22.49 -1.30 -37.19
C THR A 632 21.80 -2.66 -37.11
N GLY A 633 20.59 -2.73 -36.55
CA GLY A 633 19.80 -3.96 -36.45
C GLY A 633 19.06 -4.14 -35.12
N PHE A 634 18.41 -5.29 -34.97
CA PHE A 634 17.72 -5.68 -33.73
C PHE A 634 18.69 -6.32 -32.75
N SER A 635 18.65 -5.90 -31.49
CA SER A 635 19.44 -6.43 -30.39
C SER A 635 18.54 -7.04 -29.31
N PRO A 636 19.00 -8.00 -28.50
CA PRO A 636 18.25 -8.50 -27.36
C PRO A 636 17.87 -7.38 -26.38
N MET A 637 16.76 -7.57 -25.68
CA MET A 637 16.36 -6.74 -24.53
C MET A 637 17.38 -6.87 -23.39
N ILE A 638 17.50 -5.86 -22.53
CA ILE A 638 18.42 -5.92 -21.38
C ILE A 638 17.78 -6.68 -20.21
N ASP A 639 18.60 -7.18 -19.28
CA ASP A 639 18.13 -8.04 -18.19
C ASP A 639 17.12 -7.35 -17.26
N GLU A 640 17.21 -6.03 -17.13
CA GLU A 640 16.30 -5.23 -16.32
C GLU A 640 14.92 -5.02 -16.98
N ASP A 641 14.79 -5.22 -18.29
CA ASP A 641 13.52 -5.08 -18.99
C ASP A 641 12.56 -6.20 -18.56
N GLN A 642 11.29 -5.85 -18.35
CA GLN A 642 10.26 -6.80 -17.97
C GLN A 642 9.40 -7.16 -19.18
N LEU A 643 9.30 -8.45 -19.46
CA LEU A 643 8.40 -9.00 -20.45
C LEU A 643 7.48 -10.01 -19.76
N THR A 644 6.18 -9.87 -19.99
CA THR A 644 5.17 -10.77 -19.43
C THR A 644 4.12 -11.05 -20.49
N ILE A 645 3.61 -12.26 -20.52
CA ILE A 645 2.36 -12.56 -21.22
C ILE A 645 1.22 -12.18 -20.25
N VAL A 646 0.17 -11.56 -20.79
CA VAL A 646 -1.08 -11.25 -20.09
C VAL A 646 -2.22 -11.62 -21.04
N ARG A 647 -2.77 -12.84 -20.93
CA ARG A 647 -3.81 -13.35 -21.83
C ARG A 647 -3.38 -13.28 -23.30
N ASN A 648 -4.14 -12.59 -24.15
CA ASN A 648 -3.86 -12.41 -25.58
C ASN A 648 -2.77 -11.36 -25.88
N LYS A 649 -1.98 -10.94 -24.88
CA LYS A 649 -1.03 -9.84 -25.00
C LYS A 649 0.37 -10.24 -24.55
N LEU A 650 1.36 -9.80 -25.30
CA LEU A 650 2.74 -9.72 -24.84
C LEU A 650 3.03 -8.29 -24.39
N VAL A 651 3.23 -8.10 -23.09
CA VAL A 651 3.48 -6.82 -22.44
C VAL A 651 4.98 -6.63 -22.25
N ILE A 652 5.50 -5.49 -22.72
CA ILE A 652 6.91 -5.11 -22.66
C ILE A 652 7.03 -3.82 -21.84
N LYS A 653 7.78 -3.86 -20.74
CA LYS A 653 8.09 -2.71 -19.87
C LYS A 653 9.59 -2.54 -19.79
N PRO A 654 10.18 -1.61 -20.57
CA PRO A 654 11.60 -1.36 -20.51
C PRO A 654 12.00 -0.81 -19.14
N ALA A 655 13.18 -1.20 -18.66
CA ALA A 655 13.76 -0.64 -17.44
C ALA A 655 14.08 0.85 -17.60
N ASN A 656 14.51 1.23 -18.81
CA ASN A 656 14.83 2.60 -19.19
C ASN A 656 13.93 3.01 -20.36
N GLY A 657 13.22 4.13 -20.23
CA GLY A 657 12.39 4.64 -21.33
C GLY A 657 13.24 4.93 -22.57
N TYR A 658 12.69 4.69 -23.77
CA TYR A 658 13.39 4.96 -25.04
C TYR A 658 13.38 6.45 -25.42
N LEU A 659 13.22 7.30 -24.41
CA LEU A 659 12.85 8.72 -24.43
C LEU A 659 13.25 9.43 -25.73
N GLY A 660 12.20 9.65 -26.54
CA GLY A 660 12.19 10.29 -27.84
C GLY A 660 13.07 9.72 -28.96
N LYS A 661 13.63 8.52 -28.78
CA LYS A 661 14.14 7.74 -29.90
C LYS A 661 12.98 7.10 -30.66
N SER A 662 13.14 6.98 -31.97
CA SER A 662 12.31 6.05 -32.73
C SER A 662 12.76 4.61 -32.41
N PHE A 663 11.82 3.69 -32.27
CA PHE A 663 12.12 2.29 -31.97
C PHE A 663 11.16 1.32 -32.67
N GLN A 664 11.60 0.07 -32.80
CA GLN A 664 10.81 -1.07 -33.25
C GLN A 664 11.14 -2.29 -32.40
N PHE A 665 10.11 -3.08 -32.11
CA PHE A 665 10.27 -4.41 -31.56
C PHE A 665 10.15 -5.46 -32.65
N LYS A 666 10.87 -6.55 -32.48
CA LYS A 666 10.71 -7.77 -33.26
C LYS A 666 10.45 -8.92 -32.30
N LEU A 667 9.32 -9.60 -32.48
CA LEU A 667 9.04 -10.89 -31.89
C LEU A 667 9.47 -11.97 -32.88
N LEU A 668 10.34 -12.87 -32.44
CA LEU A 668 10.82 -13.99 -33.24
C LEU A 668 9.70 -15.03 -33.46
N ALA A 669 9.69 -15.69 -34.62
CA ALA A 669 8.74 -16.77 -34.90
C ALA A 669 8.90 -17.95 -33.92
N ASP A 670 7.82 -18.70 -33.70
CA ASP A 670 7.82 -19.95 -32.92
C ASP A 670 8.28 -19.77 -31.44
N ASN A 671 7.90 -18.65 -30.82
CA ASN A 671 8.28 -18.31 -29.45
C ASN A 671 7.10 -18.21 -28.48
N VAL A 672 5.92 -17.78 -28.95
CA VAL A 672 4.66 -17.83 -28.21
C VAL A 672 3.63 -18.64 -29.01
N GLU A 673 2.73 -19.30 -28.30
CA GLU A 673 1.73 -20.20 -28.89
C GLU A 673 0.37 -20.06 -28.20
N THR A 674 -0.67 -20.60 -28.82
CA THR A 674 -2.00 -20.68 -28.20
C THR A 674 -1.99 -21.61 -26.98
N LEU A 675 -2.95 -21.45 -26.07
CA LEU A 675 -3.01 -22.24 -24.82
C LEU A 675 -3.07 -23.76 -25.05
N ASP A 676 -3.70 -24.19 -26.14
CA ASP A 676 -3.77 -25.58 -26.62
C ASP A 676 -2.47 -26.06 -27.29
N GLY A 677 -1.53 -25.16 -27.64
CA GLY A 677 -0.28 -25.46 -28.33
C GLY A 677 -0.41 -25.73 -29.84
N GLU A 678 -1.59 -25.54 -30.43
CA GLU A 678 -1.84 -25.87 -31.85
C GLU A 678 -1.22 -24.86 -32.81
N TYR A 679 -1.14 -23.58 -32.43
CA TYR A 679 -0.63 -22.51 -33.30
C TYR A 679 0.44 -21.69 -32.61
N GLN A 680 1.56 -21.50 -33.31
CA GLN A 680 2.66 -20.65 -32.88
C GLN A 680 2.68 -19.32 -33.65
N ASN A 681 3.31 -18.29 -33.09
CA ASN A 681 3.38 -16.99 -33.72
C ASN A 681 4.31 -16.98 -34.95
N MET A 682 3.96 -16.20 -35.97
CA MET A 682 4.90 -15.81 -37.02
C MET A 682 5.85 -14.71 -36.51
N GLU A 683 6.96 -14.50 -37.22
CA GLU A 683 7.83 -13.34 -36.95
C GLU A 683 7.01 -12.06 -37.12
N PHE A 684 7.09 -11.18 -36.13
CA PHE A 684 6.41 -9.89 -36.14
C PHE A 684 7.41 -8.77 -35.91
N ILE A 685 7.31 -7.71 -36.72
CA ILE A 685 8.07 -6.47 -36.53
C ILE A 685 7.06 -5.34 -36.35
N SER A 686 7.15 -4.64 -35.22
CA SER A 686 6.29 -3.51 -34.94
C SER A 686 6.53 -2.39 -35.96
N GLN A 687 5.51 -1.56 -36.19
CA GLN A 687 5.72 -0.29 -36.87
C GLN A 687 6.72 0.56 -36.09
N LEU A 688 7.43 1.45 -36.79
CA LEU A 688 8.30 2.44 -36.16
C LEU A 688 7.43 3.36 -35.29
N LYS A 689 7.71 3.38 -33.99
CA LYS A 689 7.10 4.31 -33.04
C LYS A 689 8.13 5.31 -32.55
N ASN A 690 7.65 6.45 -32.08
CA ASN A 690 8.46 7.41 -31.33
C ASN A 690 8.07 7.30 -29.86
N SER A 691 9.08 7.36 -29.00
CA SER A 691 8.87 7.50 -27.57
C SER A 691 8.34 8.91 -27.25
N PHE A 692 7.55 9.06 -26.20
CA PHE A 692 6.92 10.32 -25.80
C PHE A 692 7.98 11.32 -25.28
N VAL A 693 7.85 12.58 -25.69
CA VAL A 693 8.67 13.67 -25.14
C VAL A 693 8.18 14.06 -23.76
N LYS A 694 9.09 14.08 -22.78
CA LYS A 694 8.76 14.47 -21.40
C LYS A 694 8.88 15.97 -21.21
N VAL A 695 7.81 16.60 -20.74
CA VAL A 695 7.81 17.97 -20.22
C VAL A 695 8.02 17.89 -18.71
N GLU A 696 9.23 18.18 -18.26
CA GLU A 696 9.59 18.20 -16.84
C GLU A 696 9.41 19.60 -16.28
N MET A 697 8.36 19.80 -15.49
CA MET A 697 8.08 21.07 -14.85
C MET A 697 9.04 21.31 -13.68
N ILE A 698 9.63 22.50 -13.65
CA ILE A 698 10.61 22.93 -12.65
C ILE A 698 9.94 23.84 -11.62
N ASP A 699 9.19 24.82 -12.11
CA ASP A 699 8.54 25.83 -11.27
C ASP A 699 7.31 26.37 -12.00
N PRO A 700 6.11 26.35 -11.41
CA PRO A 700 5.78 25.74 -10.13
C PRO A 700 5.75 24.21 -10.17
N VAL A 701 5.91 23.59 -9.00
CA VAL A 701 5.86 22.13 -8.84
C VAL A 701 4.48 21.61 -9.23
N VAL A 702 4.46 20.54 -10.01
CA VAL A 702 3.23 19.92 -10.54
C VAL A 702 2.82 18.74 -9.66
N THR A 703 1.51 18.58 -9.46
CA THR A 703 0.91 17.41 -8.79
C THR A 703 -0.07 16.74 -9.75
N ASN A 704 0.08 15.43 -9.97
CA ASN A 704 -0.78 14.64 -10.88
C ASN A 704 -0.90 15.23 -12.31
N ASN A 705 0.22 15.67 -12.91
CA ASN A 705 0.25 16.34 -14.24
C ASN A 705 -0.67 17.57 -14.36
N SER A 706 -1.01 18.20 -13.23
CA SER A 706 -1.85 19.40 -13.21
C SER A 706 -1.29 20.47 -12.27
N LEU A 707 -1.53 21.74 -12.61
CA LEU A 707 -1.22 22.87 -11.74
C LEU A 707 -2.28 23.98 -11.86
N THR A 708 -2.50 24.70 -10.77
CA THR A 708 -3.37 25.88 -10.74
C THR A 708 -2.57 27.07 -10.26
N VAL A 709 -2.51 28.12 -11.09
CA VAL A 709 -1.67 29.31 -10.84
C VAL A 709 -2.39 30.57 -11.30
N PRO A 710 -2.09 31.75 -10.71
CA PRO A 710 -2.61 33.00 -11.23
C PRO A 710 -2.04 33.32 -12.61
N ALA A 711 -2.86 33.94 -13.48
CA ALA A 711 -2.39 34.54 -14.71
C ALA A 711 -1.25 35.54 -14.42
N GLY A 712 -0.17 35.50 -15.20
CA GLY A 712 1.07 36.23 -14.92
C GLY A 712 2.18 35.39 -14.31
N THR A 713 1.89 34.15 -13.90
CA THR A 713 2.90 33.18 -13.47
C THR A 713 3.80 32.81 -14.66
N VAL A 714 5.11 32.72 -14.41
CA VAL A 714 6.08 32.18 -15.36
C VAL A 714 6.23 30.69 -15.11
N LEU A 715 5.85 29.89 -16.10
CA LEU A 715 5.95 28.43 -16.05
C LEU A 715 7.32 28.02 -16.60
N LYS A 716 8.10 27.29 -15.80
CA LYS A 716 9.46 26.85 -16.13
C LYS A 716 9.49 25.34 -16.28
N PHE A 717 10.05 24.85 -17.39
CA PHE A 717 10.13 23.43 -17.67
C PHE A 717 11.34 23.08 -18.55
N LYS A 718 11.64 21.79 -18.66
CA LYS A 718 12.63 21.21 -19.57
C LYS A 718 11.97 20.16 -20.45
N VAL A 719 12.59 19.89 -21.60
CA VAL A 719 12.22 18.77 -22.47
C VAL A 719 13.46 17.97 -22.85
N ASN A 720 13.38 16.66 -22.80
CA ASN A 720 14.53 15.80 -23.01
C ASN A 720 14.88 15.54 -24.48
N MET A 721 14.26 16.24 -25.43
CA MET A 721 14.20 15.90 -26.85
C MET A 721 13.82 17.08 -27.74
N GLU A 722 14.32 17.10 -28.98
CA GLU A 722 14.00 18.18 -29.92
C GLU A 722 12.50 18.17 -30.22
N THR A 723 11.83 19.27 -29.92
CA THR A 723 10.38 19.37 -30.07
C THR A 723 9.94 20.82 -30.16
N THR A 724 8.71 21.03 -30.63
CA THR A 724 7.95 22.24 -30.31
C THR A 724 7.06 21.96 -29.12
N VAL A 725 7.04 22.86 -28.13
CA VAL A 725 6.14 22.83 -26.98
C VAL A 725 5.13 23.95 -27.15
N TYR A 726 3.86 23.62 -26.95
CA TYR A 726 2.73 24.54 -27.05
C TYR A 726 2.11 24.72 -25.66
N PHE A 727 1.64 25.93 -25.37
CA PHE A 727 0.76 26.22 -24.24
C PHE A 727 -0.53 26.82 -24.79
N VAL A 728 -1.57 26.00 -24.92
CA VAL A 728 -2.82 26.35 -25.61
C VAL A 728 -4.02 25.97 -24.76
N LEU A 729 -5.22 26.38 -25.15
CA LEU A 729 -6.44 26.04 -24.43
C LEU A 729 -6.63 24.52 -24.36
N GLU A 730 -7.16 24.04 -23.23
CA GLU A 730 -7.41 22.61 -23.00
C GLU A 730 -8.26 21.99 -24.13
N ASN A 731 -9.29 22.73 -24.56
CA ASN A 731 -10.25 22.30 -25.58
C ASN A 731 -9.78 22.55 -27.03
N THR A 732 -8.53 22.93 -27.26
CA THR A 732 -7.97 22.99 -28.62
C THR A 732 -7.73 21.56 -29.12
N TRP A 733 -8.60 21.11 -30.03
CA TRP A 733 -8.53 19.81 -30.69
C TRP A 733 -8.03 20.00 -32.13
N GLY A 734 -7.09 19.16 -32.57
CA GLY A 734 -6.53 19.22 -33.93
C GLY A 734 -5.05 18.87 -33.99
N GLY A 735 -4.46 19.03 -35.17
CA GLY A 735 -3.01 18.89 -35.40
C GLY A 735 -2.23 20.17 -35.10
N ILE A 736 -0.96 20.25 -35.53
CA ILE A 736 -0.08 21.43 -35.38
C ILE A 736 -0.81 22.71 -35.78
N ASP A 737 -1.54 22.69 -36.90
CA ASP A 737 -2.21 23.87 -37.44
C ASP A 737 -3.17 24.51 -36.43
N ALA A 738 -3.95 23.71 -35.70
CA ALA A 738 -4.88 24.23 -34.69
C ALA A 738 -4.14 24.86 -33.49
N TYR A 739 -2.94 24.38 -33.18
CA TYR A 739 -2.15 24.91 -32.05
C TYR A 739 -1.42 26.18 -32.48
N GLU A 740 -0.95 26.22 -33.72
CA GLU A 740 -0.41 27.43 -34.34
C GLU A 740 -1.48 28.53 -34.45
N ASP A 741 -2.73 28.18 -34.76
CA ASP A 741 -3.85 29.13 -34.77
C ASP A 741 -4.12 29.74 -33.38
N GLU A 742 -4.11 28.95 -32.31
CA GLU A 742 -4.24 29.48 -30.93
C GLU A 742 -3.11 30.44 -30.57
N VAL A 743 -1.89 30.13 -30.98
CA VAL A 743 -0.73 31.01 -30.76
C VAL A 743 -0.84 32.28 -31.60
N ALA A 744 -1.26 32.17 -32.87
CA ALA A 744 -1.45 33.30 -33.76
C ALA A 744 -2.55 34.25 -33.28
N ASP A 745 -3.62 33.70 -32.70
CA ASP A 745 -4.73 34.44 -32.12
C ASP A 745 -4.40 35.06 -30.73
N GLY A 746 -3.18 34.85 -30.22
CA GLY A 746 -2.76 35.35 -28.91
C GLY A 746 -3.39 34.64 -27.72
N ARG A 747 -3.99 33.47 -27.95
CA ARG A 747 -4.61 32.60 -26.92
C ARG A 747 -3.68 31.49 -26.45
N GLY A 748 -2.47 31.40 -26.99
CA GLY A 748 -1.46 30.42 -26.58
C GLY A 748 -0.03 30.92 -26.74
N LEU A 749 0.92 30.11 -26.27
CA LEU A 749 2.36 30.33 -26.38
C LEU A 749 3.03 29.13 -27.06
N LYS A 750 4.20 29.33 -27.66
CA LYS A 750 5.04 28.26 -28.20
C LYS A 750 6.52 28.45 -27.91
N ALA A 751 7.23 27.34 -27.78
CA ALA A 751 8.68 27.27 -27.70
C ALA A 751 9.18 26.19 -28.65
N ILE A 752 10.12 26.54 -29.53
CA ILE A 752 10.84 25.56 -30.35
C ILE A 752 12.13 25.22 -29.61
N VAL A 753 12.33 23.95 -29.31
CA VAL A 753 13.45 23.45 -28.52
C VAL A 753 14.31 22.55 -29.40
N PRO A 754 15.39 23.04 -30.01
CA PRO A 754 16.29 22.22 -30.80
C PRO A 754 17.18 21.33 -29.90
N GLU A 755 17.83 20.32 -30.48
CA GLU A 755 18.71 19.38 -29.77
C GLU A 755 19.82 20.06 -28.91
N ALA A 756 20.29 21.24 -29.31
CA ALA A 756 21.28 21.98 -28.54
C ALA A 756 20.77 22.53 -27.20
N ASN A 757 19.45 22.55 -26.97
CA ASN A 757 18.78 23.27 -25.88
C ASN A 757 17.91 22.35 -24.98
N LEU A 758 18.06 21.02 -25.06
CA LEU A 758 17.20 20.07 -24.34
C LEU A 758 17.26 20.19 -22.80
N ASN A 759 18.41 20.63 -22.27
CA ASN A 759 18.56 20.80 -20.82
C ASN A 759 18.33 22.24 -20.35
N ASP A 760 17.98 23.14 -21.26
CA ASP A 760 17.72 24.54 -20.94
C ASP A 760 16.34 24.70 -20.31
N ILE A 761 16.25 25.62 -19.36
CA ILE A 761 14.97 25.99 -18.75
C ILE A 761 14.20 26.83 -19.77
N ILE A 762 13.06 26.31 -20.20
CA ILE A 762 12.11 26.99 -21.07
C ILE A 762 11.09 27.70 -20.19
N GLU A 763 10.77 28.94 -20.55
CA GLU A 763 9.83 29.77 -19.78
C GLU A 763 8.61 30.16 -20.62
N PHE A 764 7.42 29.93 -20.07
CA PHE A 764 6.16 30.46 -20.58
C PHE A 764 5.59 31.51 -19.63
N ASN A 765 5.59 32.76 -20.05
CA ASN A 765 5.00 33.86 -19.29
C ASN A 765 3.51 34.01 -19.62
N THR A 766 2.66 33.77 -18.63
CA THR A 766 1.21 33.74 -18.81
C THR A 766 0.51 35.09 -18.64
N ALA A 767 1.25 36.20 -18.51
CA ALA A 767 0.69 37.52 -18.20
C ALA A 767 -0.33 38.04 -19.23
N ASN A 768 -0.21 37.64 -20.49
CA ASN A 768 -1.10 38.10 -21.57
C ASN A 768 -2.24 37.11 -21.85
N LEU A 769 -2.36 36.04 -21.06
CA LEU A 769 -3.39 35.02 -21.26
C LEU A 769 -4.55 35.24 -20.29
N VAL A 770 -5.76 34.93 -20.75
CA VAL A 770 -6.97 35.06 -19.93
C VAL A 770 -7.07 33.89 -18.95
N PRO A 771 -7.66 34.09 -17.76
CA PRO A 771 -7.99 32.98 -16.85
C PRO A 771 -8.81 31.90 -17.57
N GLY A 772 -8.47 30.64 -17.34
CA GLY A 772 -9.02 29.52 -18.09
C GLY A 772 -8.20 28.25 -17.92
N LYS A 773 -8.60 27.19 -18.63
CA LYS A 773 -7.91 25.91 -18.63
C LYS A 773 -7.08 25.75 -19.89
N TYR A 774 -5.83 25.38 -19.69
CA TYR A 774 -4.79 25.27 -20.70
C TYR A 774 -4.06 23.94 -20.56
N LYS A 775 -3.22 23.64 -21.55
CA LYS A 775 -2.31 22.52 -21.56
C LYS A 775 -0.94 22.94 -22.08
N ILE A 776 0.12 22.53 -21.38
CA ILE A 776 1.48 22.50 -21.93
C ILE A 776 1.65 21.14 -22.61
N GLN A 777 2.00 21.13 -23.88
CA GLN A 777 2.15 19.90 -24.65
C GLN A 777 3.34 19.99 -25.59
N ALA A 778 4.31 19.09 -25.41
CA ALA A 778 5.30 18.82 -26.45
C ALA A 778 4.62 18.09 -27.61
N TRP A 779 4.97 18.43 -28.85
CA TRP A 779 4.44 17.72 -30.02
C TRP A 779 4.78 16.22 -29.93
N ASN A 780 3.78 15.35 -30.01
CA ASN A 780 3.90 13.90 -29.71
C ASN A 780 4.46 13.57 -28.31
N GLY A 781 4.27 14.46 -27.33
CA GLY A 781 4.74 14.29 -25.95
C GLY A 781 3.64 14.47 -24.91
N HIS A 782 4.05 14.43 -23.64
CA HIS A 782 3.13 14.49 -22.51
C HIS A 782 2.44 15.85 -22.38
N ILE A 783 1.24 15.80 -21.79
CA ILE A 783 0.42 16.96 -21.50
C ILE A 783 0.51 17.27 -20.01
N VAL A 784 0.78 18.54 -19.68
CA VAL A 784 0.63 19.11 -18.34
C VAL A 784 -0.57 20.05 -18.37
N TRP A 785 -1.58 19.77 -17.56
CA TRP A 785 -2.79 20.58 -17.47
C TRP A 785 -2.55 21.80 -16.58
N VAL A 786 -2.99 22.97 -17.01
CA VAL A 786 -2.77 24.23 -16.29
C VAL A 786 -4.09 24.98 -16.18
N THR A 787 -4.50 25.28 -14.95
CA THR A 787 -5.61 26.22 -14.70
C THR A 787 -5.04 27.58 -14.35
N LEU A 788 -5.25 28.57 -15.21
CA LEU A 788 -4.96 29.97 -14.92
C LEU A 788 -6.13 30.60 -14.18
N THR A 789 -5.91 31.05 -12.95
CA THR A 789 -6.89 31.82 -12.18
C THR A 789 -6.73 33.31 -12.46
N ALA A 790 -7.72 34.11 -12.06
CA ALA A 790 -7.56 35.56 -12.05
C ALA A 790 -6.31 35.95 -11.23
N ALA A 791 -5.57 36.95 -11.71
CA ALA A 791 -4.48 37.52 -10.95
C ALA A 791 -5.04 38.12 -9.64
N PRO A 792 -4.36 37.93 -8.50
CA PRO A 792 -4.79 38.46 -7.20
C PRO A 792 -4.85 39.99 -7.14
#